data_AF-A0A6N3D8Z9-F1
#
_entry.id   AF-A0A6N3D8Z9-F1
#
_cell.length_a   1.000
_cell.length_b   1.000
_cell.length_c   1.000
_cell.angle_alpha   90.00
_cell.angle_beta   90.00
_cell.angle_gamma   90.00
#
_symmetry.space_group_name_H-M   'P 1'
#
loop_
_entity.id
_entity.type
_entity.pdbx_description
1 polymer ?
#
loop_
_entity_poly.entity_id
_entity_poly.type
_entity_poly.pdbx_seq_one_letter_code
_entity_poly.pdbx_strand_id
1 'polypeptide(L)'
;MKKKFLTLLAFVCGLNGMKADEGMWMLSHISPKSMKVMKDLGLQMSEKELYNTKGTSLKDAVVSFGGFCSGVVVSPDGLVFTNHHCGFGNIQALATPENDILKNGFVARTQAEELPAKGLYVQILQRTEDITKRVNKALDKYYKEHAAEMAQLGENAKEKMRWNSVDSICLAIENEYAKKYPELICEVSPYYTGNAFYVNVYKQYDDIRLVFAPPQSLGKFGGETDNWMWPRQTCDFSVFRIYADKDNQPAEYRADNRPLKAERYAKVSLEGFKKGDYCMTIGYPGRTNRYLSSYGIVERMENTNESRINVRGVKQGIWKKWMDSDPKIRLQYASKYANSSNYWKNSIGMNKALKELKVVEQKKKQEQQINEWAQKSKKRQERFGNLAPELEKAYAARKDGNRAIAFLNESFLGGPDLMRIAFYFDNLQNAGGETGKATWKNRLRQQYKDWNEEVDKETMTALIDNYAKQVKPEYLPDFYQTIEKEYNNDIRTYVDAMFKQSVLTDTNCVNLTLTQEQKDNDMALKCLKSVMELGGKVSDQISQYNMDVAEKERLLCEAILEMEMDQPHYSDANSTMRLSYGFVDDYTSAAGHQNYFTTMPSLLDKVAQSGRIDEYKVEPEVKALFEKGDFGPYKDKESGEMQLCFLTNNDITGGNSGSPMFNGKGELIGLAFDGNWDALSSDITFTQDLTRCIGVDIRYVLYIIDRWGKAERLIQEIGAR
;
A
#
# COMPACT_ATOMS: atom_id res chain seq x y z
N MET A 1 36.32 -38.73 -47.14
CA MET A 1 36.02 -37.50 -46.38
C MET A 1 34.55 -37.15 -46.55
N LYS A 2 33.68 -37.46 -45.58
CA LYS A 2 32.32 -36.91 -45.40
C LYS A 2 31.69 -37.68 -44.23
N LYS A 3 31.81 -37.15 -43.01
CA LYS A 3 31.03 -37.48 -41.79
C LYS A 3 31.65 -36.77 -40.56
N LYS A 4 31.59 -35.43 -40.49
CA LYS A 4 31.83 -34.64 -39.26
C LYS A 4 31.18 -33.25 -39.36
N PHE A 5 29.88 -33.18 -39.66
CA PHE A 5 29.15 -31.89 -39.69
C PHE A 5 27.69 -32.03 -39.23
N LEU A 6 27.45 -32.82 -38.18
CA LEU A 6 26.10 -33.01 -37.64
C LEU A 6 26.05 -33.08 -36.11
N THR A 7 26.94 -32.36 -35.42
CA THR A 7 26.97 -32.35 -33.94
C THR A 7 27.11 -30.94 -33.36
N LEU A 8 26.87 -29.89 -34.16
CA LEU A 8 26.90 -28.50 -33.68
C LEU A 8 25.56 -27.75 -33.83
N LEU A 9 24.48 -28.45 -34.21
CA LEU A 9 23.14 -27.85 -34.37
C LEU A 9 22.13 -28.27 -33.29
N ALA A 10 22.55 -29.07 -32.29
CA ALA A 10 21.68 -29.56 -31.22
C ALA A 10 21.91 -28.88 -29.85
N PHE A 11 22.79 -27.89 -29.76
CA PHE A 11 23.09 -27.19 -28.49
C PHE A 11 22.58 -25.73 -28.42
N VAL A 12 21.79 -25.29 -29.42
CA VAL A 12 21.27 -23.91 -29.49
C VAL A 12 19.76 -23.81 -29.20
N CYS A 13 19.06 -24.91 -28.96
CA CYS A 13 17.60 -24.92 -28.69
C CYS A 13 17.22 -25.17 -27.22
N GLY A 14 18.11 -24.88 -26.26
CA GLY A 14 17.90 -25.18 -24.84
C GLY A 14 17.78 -23.98 -23.88
N LEU A 15 17.97 -22.74 -24.36
CA LEU A 15 17.75 -21.55 -23.55
C LEU A 15 16.27 -21.14 -23.64
N ASN A 16 15.39 -21.96 -23.05
CA ASN A 16 14.12 -21.39 -22.57
C ASN A 16 14.53 -20.37 -21.52
N GLY A 17 14.39 -19.07 -21.86
CA GLY A 17 14.73 -17.98 -20.96
C GLY A 17 14.13 -18.25 -19.58
N MET A 18 14.97 -18.17 -18.55
CA MET A 18 14.50 -18.23 -17.16
C MET A 18 13.53 -17.07 -16.96
N LYS A 19 12.23 -17.37 -16.97
CA LYS A 19 11.19 -16.37 -16.71
C LYS A 19 10.87 -16.42 -15.22
N ALA A 20 11.03 -15.29 -14.54
CA ALA A 20 10.31 -15.04 -13.30
C ALA A 20 8.79 -15.12 -13.55
N ASP A 21 8.03 -15.58 -12.56
CA ASP A 21 6.56 -15.55 -12.63
C ASP A 21 6.04 -14.23 -12.07
N GLU A 22 5.10 -13.66 -12.80
CA GLU A 22 4.14 -12.70 -12.25
C GLU A 22 3.38 -13.33 -11.08
N GLY A 23 3.12 -12.56 -10.01
CA GLY A 23 2.18 -12.97 -8.98
C GLY A 23 2.64 -12.80 -7.54
N MET A 24 1.62 -12.75 -6.66
CA MET A 24 1.74 -12.66 -5.21
C MET A 24 1.09 -13.90 -4.57
N TRP A 25 1.89 -14.95 -4.44
CA TRP A 25 1.47 -16.32 -4.14
C TRP A 25 1.18 -16.53 -2.65
N MET A 26 0.15 -17.31 -2.33
CA MET A 26 -0.12 -17.72 -0.96
C MET A 26 0.89 -18.78 -0.55
N LEU A 27 1.69 -18.52 0.49
CA LEU A 27 2.71 -19.49 0.97
C LEU A 27 2.08 -20.82 1.39
N SER A 28 0.87 -20.78 1.92
CA SER A 28 0.10 -21.95 2.35
C SER A 28 -0.40 -22.84 1.21
N HIS A 29 -0.37 -22.34 -0.03
CA HIS A 29 -0.96 -22.99 -1.21
C HIS A 29 -0.07 -22.82 -2.47
N ILE A 30 1.25 -22.85 -2.31
CA ILE A 30 2.15 -22.79 -3.47
C ILE A 30 1.97 -24.06 -4.30
N SER A 31 1.67 -23.88 -5.60
CA SER A 31 1.48 -25.03 -6.49
C SER A 31 2.79 -25.82 -6.69
N PRO A 32 2.74 -27.15 -6.92
CA PRO A 32 3.94 -27.92 -7.25
C PRO A 32 4.70 -27.37 -8.48
N LYS A 33 3.98 -26.77 -9.44
CA LYS A 33 4.58 -26.14 -10.63
C LYS A 33 5.33 -24.86 -10.25
N SER A 34 4.75 -23.99 -9.42
CA SER A 34 5.41 -22.78 -8.90
C SER A 34 6.62 -23.14 -8.03
N MET A 35 6.51 -24.15 -7.16
CA MET A 35 7.65 -24.67 -6.40
C MET A 35 8.78 -25.13 -7.31
N LYS A 36 8.47 -25.87 -8.38
CA LYS A 36 9.46 -26.29 -9.37
C LYS A 36 10.13 -25.10 -10.05
N VAL A 37 9.37 -24.10 -10.49
CA VAL A 37 9.93 -22.88 -11.10
C VAL A 37 10.88 -22.18 -10.13
N MET A 38 10.50 -22.02 -8.86
CA MET A 38 11.39 -21.43 -7.85
C MET A 38 12.69 -22.24 -7.68
N LYS A 39 12.60 -23.58 -7.67
CA LYS A 39 13.78 -24.46 -7.62
C LYS A 39 14.67 -24.27 -8.85
N ASP A 40 14.09 -24.23 -10.04
CA ASP A 40 14.81 -24.03 -11.30
C ASP A 40 15.48 -22.64 -11.35
N LEU A 41 14.90 -21.63 -10.69
CA LEU A 41 15.47 -20.29 -10.52
C LEU A 41 16.55 -20.20 -9.44
N GLY A 42 16.75 -21.23 -8.60
CA GLY A 42 17.82 -21.27 -7.60
C GLY A 42 17.37 -21.34 -6.13
N LEU A 43 16.08 -21.55 -5.85
CA LEU A 43 15.59 -21.78 -4.49
C LEU A 43 16.18 -23.08 -3.91
N GLN A 44 16.85 -22.99 -2.77
CA GLN A 44 17.46 -24.13 -2.07
C GLN A 44 16.54 -24.64 -0.94
N MET A 45 15.67 -23.79 -0.40
CA MET A 45 14.72 -24.15 0.66
C MET A 45 13.60 -25.08 0.18
N SER A 46 13.23 -26.04 1.02
CA SER A 46 12.04 -26.86 0.83
C SER A 46 10.75 -26.09 1.12
N GLU A 47 9.61 -26.64 0.69
CA GLU A 47 8.29 -26.05 0.98
C GLU A 47 8.04 -25.88 2.49
N LYS A 48 8.45 -26.87 3.30
CA LYS A 48 8.32 -26.80 4.77
C LYS A 48 9.23 -25.77 5.40
N GLU A 49 10.37 -25.47 4.80
CA GLU A 49 11.24 -24.39 5.27
C GLU A 49 10.66 -23.01 4.94
N LEU A 50 9.83 -22.89 3.89
CA LEU A 50 9.08 -21.66 3.58
C LEU A 50 7.84 -21.50 4.47
N TYR A 51 7.03 -22.54 4.60
CA TYR A 51 5.76 -22.54 5.34
C TYR A 51 5.52 -23.87 6.06
N ASN A 52 5.45 -23.83 7.38
CA ASN A 52 5.14 -24.98 8.23
C ASN A 52 4.18 -24.58 9.35
N THR A 53 3.12 -25.35 9.56
CA THR A 53 2.14 -25.13 10.64
C THR A 53 2.40 -25.99 11.87
N LYS A 54 3.33 -26.95 11.79
CA LYS A 54 3.68 -27.88 12.88
C LYS A 54 5.07 -27.61 13.47
N GLY A 55 5.69 -26.50 13.09
CA GLY A 55 7.02 -26.08 13.53
C GLY A 55 7.41 -24.77 12.85
N THR A 56 8.63 -24.31 13.09
CA THR A 56 9.12 -23.03 12.54
C THR A 56 9.45 -23.12 11.05
N SER A 57 9.27 -22.01 10.34
CA SER A 57 9.57 -21.82 8.92
C SER A 57 9.89 -20.35 8.63
N LEU A 58 10.29 -20.00 7.42
CA LEU A 58 10.66 -18.63 7.07
C LEU A 58 9.54 -17.62 7.32
N LYS A 59 8.27 -18.02 7.13
CA LYS A 59 7.10 -17.17 7.40
C LYS A 59 7.13 -16.56 8.81
N ASP A 60 7.67 -17.28 9.79
CA ASP A 60 7.62 -16.89 11.21
C ASP A 60 8.59 -15.74 11.52
N ALA A 61 9.53 -15.45 10.61
CA ALA A 61 10.39 -14.27 10.68
C ALA A 61 9.77 -13.05 9.99
N VAL A 62 8.70 -13.20 9.20
CA VAL A 62 8.08 -12.11 8.43
C VAL A 62 6.84 -11.62 9.15
N VAL A 63 6.71 -10.30 9.28
CA VAL A 63 5.66 -9.70 10.11
C VAL A 63 4.84 -8.66 9.36
N SER A 64 3.56 -8.57 9.70
CA SER A 64 2.75 -7.40 9.38
C SER A 64 3.07 -6.33 10.40
N PHE A 65 3.49 -5.17 9.90
CA PHE A 65 3.91 -4.03 10.71
C PHE A 65 2.81 -2.95 10.67
N GLY A 66 2.08 -2.82 11.78
CA GLY A 66 0.94 -1.89 11.92
C GLY A 66 -0.26 -2.17 11.00
N GLY A 67 -0.28 -3.29 10.27
CA GLY A 67 -1.35 -3.66 9.34
C GLY A 67 -1.28 -3.01 7.95
N PHE A 68 -0.26 -2.21 7.68
CA PHE A 68 -0.10 -1.48 6.40
C PHE A 68 1.28 -1.61 5.76
N CYS A 69 2.26 -2.12 6.51
CA CYS A 69 3.61 -2.41 6.04
C CYS A 69 4.00 -3.85 6.38
N SER A 70 5.14 -4.26 5.89
CA SER A 70 5.81 -5.51 6.22
C SER A 70 7.06 -5.23 7.06
N GLY A 71 7.59 -6.28 7.69
CA GLY A 71 8.87 -6.25 8.38
C GLY A 71 9.47 -7.64 8.52
N VAL A 72 10.68 -7.71 9.06
CA VAL A 72 11.39 -8.97 9.29
C VAL A 72 12.09 -8.99 10.64
N VAL A 73 11.89 -10.06 11.40
CA VAL A 73 12.62 -10.34 12.63
C VAL A 73 14.03 -10.81 12.26
N VAL A 74 15.06 -10.11 12.74
CA VAL A 74 16.48 -10.33 12.36
C VAL A 74 17.38 -10.74 13.53
N SER A 75 16.80 -10.92 14.73
CA SER A 75 17.57 -11.34 15.90
C SER A 75 16.78 -12.29 16.80
N PRO A 76 17.46 -13.09 17.64
CA PRO A 76 16.80 -13.92 18.64
C PRO A 76 16.03 -13.11 19.70
N ASP A 77 16.32 -11.82 19.85
CA ASP A 77 15.70 -10.92 20.84
C ASP A 77 14.68 -9.97 20.20
N GLY A 78 14.12 -10.35 19.04
CA GLY A 78 12.94 -9.73 18.48
C GLY A 78 13.19 -8.38 17.79
N LEU A 79 14.42 -8.10 17.33
CA LEU A 79 14.67 -6.95 16.45
C LEU A 79 13.92 -7.12 15.14
N VAL A 80 13.20 -6.08 14.73
CA VAL A 80 12.43 -6.02 13.49
C VAL A 80 13.00 -4.92 12.60
N PHE A 81 13.40 -5.29 11.39
CA PHE A 81 13.67 -4.33 10.32
C PHE A 81 12.39 -4.06 9.53
N THR A 82 12.15 -2.78 9.23
CA THR A 82 11.12 -2.31 8.29
C THR A 82 11.66 -1.06 7.61
N ASN A 83 10.89 -0.43 6.71
CA ASN A 83 11.31 0.81 6.07
C ASN A 83 11.26 2.01 7.02
N HIS A 84 12.07 3.04 6.74
CA HIS A 84 12.01 4.31 7.46
C HIS A 84 10.63 4.95 7.29
N HIS A 85 10.06 4.90 6.07
CA HIS A 85 8.73 5.46 5.84
C HIS A 85 7.59 4.69 6.53
N CYS A 86 7.77 3.39 6.81
CA CYS A 86 6.82 2.60 7.62
C CYS A 86 6.84 3.02 9.10
N GLY A 87 8.03 3.29 9.64
CA GLY A 87 8.20 3.82 11.00
C GLY A 87 7.94 5.33 11.13
N PHE A 88 7.79 6.07 10.02
CA PHE A 88 7.82 7.54 10.00
C PHE A 88 6.80 8.18 10.94
N GLY A 89 5.55 7.72 10.93
CA GLY A 89 4.51 8.26 11.80
C GLY A 89 4.83 8.05 13.29
N ASN A 90 5.44 6.92 13.64
CA ASN A 90 5.86 6.60 15.00
C ASN A 90 7.09 7.42 15.41
N ILE A 91 8.09 7.55 14.53
CA ILE A 91 9.28 8.38 14.75
C ILE A 91 8.88 9.85 14.94
N GLN A 92 8.00 10.37 14.09
CA GLN A 92 7.48 11.73 14.18
C GLN A 92 6.72 11.95 15.51
N ALA A 93 5.91 10.98 15.94
CA ALA A 93 5.17 11.07 17.19
C ALA A 93 6.07 11.07 18.45
N LEU A 94 7.28 10.52 18.33
CA LEU A 94 8.28 10.44 19.39
C LEU A 94 9.26 11.64 19.40
N ALA A 95 9.32 12.42 18.31
CA ALA A 95 10.19 13.60 18.22
C ALA A 95 9.68 14.77 19.07
N THR A 96 10.61 15.54 19.64
CA THR A 96 10.31 16.81 20.33
C THR A 96 11.09 17.96 19.69
N PRO A 97 10.72 19.24 19.93
CA PRO A 97 11.50 20.38 19.43
C PRO A 97 12.96 20.36 19.86
N GLU A 98 13.24 19.87 21.07
CA GLU A 98 14.60 19.76 21.64
C GLU A 98 15.35 18.53 21.13
N ASN A 99 14.62 17.48 20.71
CA ASN A 99 15.17 16.24 20.19
C ASN A 99 14.40 15.80 18.94
N ASP A 100 14.72 16.43 17.81
CA ASP A 100 14.14 16.11 16.50
C ASP A 100 14.79 14.83 15.94
N ILE A 101 14.35 13.69 16.48
CA ILE A 101 14.84 12.36 16.08
C ILE A 101 14.43 11.98 14.65
N LEU A 102 13.43 12.67 14.08
CA LEU A 102 13.06 12.46 12.69
C LEU A 102 14.15 13.03 11.79
N LYS A 103 14.52 14.29 12.01
CA LYS A 103 15.59 14.95 11.27
C LYS A 103 16.94 14.30 11.53
N ASN A 104 17.31 14.15 12.80
CA ASN A 104 18.67 13.80 13.20
C ASN A 104 18.90 12.28 13.35
N GLY A 105 17.85 11.48 13.23
CA GLY A 105 17.89 10.05 13.51
C GLY A 105 17.86 9.72 15.00
N PHE A 106 17.83 8.42 15.31
CA PHE A 106 17.72 7.88 16.66
C PHE A 106 18.55 6.60 16.80
N VAL A 107 19.25 6.44 17.94
CA VAL A 107 19.99 5.23 18.28
C VAL A 107 19.85 4.93 19.77
N ALA A 108 19.12 3.88 20.13
CA ALA A 108 19.08 3.38 21.50
C ALA A 108 20.40 2.68 21.85
N ARG A 109 21.21 3.28 22.74
CA ARG A 109 22.52 2.73 23.16
C ARG A 109 22.35 1.54 24.09
N THR A 110 21.25 1.48 24.82
CA THR A 110 20.86 0.37 25.68
C THR A 110 19.42 -0.05 25.41
N GLN A 111 19.02 -1.24 25.88
CA GLN A 111 17.62 -1.68 25.78
C GLN A 111 16.65 -0.77 26.56
N ALA A 112 17.13 -0.11 27.62
CA ALA A 112 16.33 0.82 28.43
C ALA A 112 16.03 2.15 27.69
N GLU A 113 16.81 2.48 26.66
CA GLU A 113 16.61 3.67 25.83
C GLU A 113 15.63 3.44 24.67
N GLU A 114 15.19 2.20 24.44
CA GLU A 114 14.25 1.90 23.35
C GLU A 114 12.88 2.54 23.63
N LEU A 115 12.37 3.30 22.67
CA LEU A 115 11.21 4.20 22.88
C LEU A 115 9.88 3.52 22.54
N PRO A 116 8.91 3.43 23.46
CA PRO A 116 7.61 2.81 23.18
C PRO A 116 6.82 3.54 22.09
N ALA A 117 6.49 2.84 21.00
CA ALA A 117 5.72 3.36 19.88
C ALA A 117 4.22 3.12 20.12
N LYS A 118 3.57 4.03 20.87
CA LYS A 118 2.17 3.87 21.27
C LYS A 118 1.22 3.61 20.08
N GLY A 119 0.45 2.53 20.16
CA GLY A 119 -0.56 2.15 19.15
C GLY A 119 0.00 1.40 17.93
N LEU A 120 1.33 1.21 17.87
CA LEU A 120 1.94 0.30 16.91
C LEU A 120 1.83 -1.13 17.41
N TYR A 121 1.53 -2.05 16.51
CA TYR A 121 1.53 -3.49 16.77
C TYR A 121 2.27 -4.22 15.65
N VAL A 122 2.67 -5.45 15.94
CA VAL A 122 3.25 -6.39 14.97
C VAL A 122 2.47 -7.69 15.00
N GLN A 123 2.14 -8.24 13.84
CA GLN A 123 1.44 -9.53 13.71
C GLN A 123 2.32 -10.57 13.01
N ILE A 124 2.40 -11.77 13.58
CA ILE A 124 3.11 -12.93 13.02
C ILE A 124 2.08 -13.97 12.59
N LEU A 125 2.08 -14.33 11.29
CA LEU A 125 1.15 -15.33 10.74
C LEU A 125 1.42 -16.72 11.31
N GLN A 126 0.45 -17.27 12.03
CA GLN A 126 0.49 -18.64 12.54
C GLN A 126 0.12 -19.64 11.43
N ARG A 127 -1.02 -19.40 10.76
CA ARG A 127 -1.53 -20.26 9.68
C ARG A 127 -2.63 -19.57 8.88
N THR A 128 -2.84 -20.06 7.66
CA THR A 128 -3.97 -19.74 6.79
C THR A 128 -4.76 -21.02 6.52
N GLU A 129 -6.08 -20.96 6.66
CA GLU A 129 -7.00 -22.11 6.48
C GLU A 129 -8.06 -21.80 5.41
N ASP A 130 -8.22 -22.69 4.42
CA ASP A 130 -9.31 -22.58 3.44
C ASP A 130 -10.66 -22.91 4.08
N ILE A 131 -11.55 -21.92 4.14
CA ILE A 131 -12.92 -22.06 4.64
C ILE A 131 -13.97 -21.90 3.54
N THR A 132 -13.58 -21.88 2.26
CA THR A 132 -14.46 -21.64 1.11
C THR A 132 -15.66 -22.57 1.10
N LYS A 133 -15.44 -23.88 1.30
CA LYS A 133 -16.52 -24.87 1.37
C LYS A 133 -17.48 -24.62 2.54
N ARG A 134 -16.96 -24.14 3.67
CA ARG A 134 -17.73 -23.83 4.86
C ARG A 134 -18.62 -22.61 4.63
N VAL A 135 -18.07 -21.55 4.04
CA VAL A 135 -18.82 -20.34 3.65
C VAL A 135 -19.90 -20.70 2.63
N ASN A 136 -19.55 -21.40 1.55
CA ASN A 136 -20.51 -21.78 0.50
C ASN A 136 -21.64 -22.66 1.04
N LYS A 137 -21.35 -23.62 1.92
CA LYS A 137 -22.39 -24.45 2.55
C LYS A 137 -23.34 -23.63 3.43
N ALA A 138 -22.83 -22.64 4.17
CA ALA A 138 -23.64 -21.75 4.98
C ALA A 138 -24.50 -20.84 4.10
N LEU A 139 -23.95 -20.34 2.99
CA LEU A 139 -24.66 -19.54 2.00
C LEU A 139 -25.77 -20.34 1.31
N ASP A 140 -25.50 -21.58 0.89
CA ASP A 140 -26.52 -22.49 0.32
C ASP A 140 -27.67 -22.74 1.30
N LYS A 141 -27.36 -22.90 2.59
CA LYS A 141 -28.37 -23.04 3.63
C LYS A 141 -29.20 -21.77 3.74
N TYR A 142 -28.54 -20.60 3.81
CA TYR A 142 -29.22 -19.30 3.86
C TYR A 142 -30.17 -19.12 2.67
N TYR A 143 -29.72 -19.44 1.45
CA TYR A 143 -30.56 -19.36 0.25
C TYR A 143 -31.76 -20.29 0.28
N LYS A 144 -31.62 -21.51 0.82
CA LYS A 144 -32.75 -22.43 0.98
C LYS A 144 -33.78 -21.90 1.97
N GLU A 145 -33.32 -21.31 3.07
CA GLU A 145 -34.20 -20.73 4.10
C GLU A 145 -34.93 -19.47 3.60
N HIS A 146 -34.33 -18.73 2.65
CA HIS A 146 -34.87 -17.48 2.10
C HIS A 146 -35.32 -17.63 0.64
N ALA A 147 -35.60 -18.85 0.18
CA ALA A 147 -35.90 -19.13 -1.24
C ALA A 147 -37.13 -18.37 -1.77
N ALA A 148 -38.16 -18.22 -0.94
CA ALA A 148 -39.37 -17.49 -1.30
C ALA A 148 -39.13 -15.98 -1.47
N GLU A 149 -38.28 -15.39 -0.62
CA GLU A 149 -37.85 -13.99 -0.72
C GLU A 149 -37.00 -13.79 -1.98
N MET A 150 -35.98 -14.63 -2.17
CA MET A 150 -35.08 -14.59 -3.32
C MET A 150 -35.82 -14.73 -4.67
N ALA A 151 -36.89 -15.51 -4.73
CA ALA A 151 -37.70 -15.67 -5.94
C ALA A 151 -38.40 -14.38 -6.37
N GLN A 152 -38.60 -13.42 -5.45
CA GLN A 152 -39.24 -12.13 -5.70
C GLN A 152 -38.22 -11.01 -5.97
N LEU A 153 -36.94 -11.26 -5.72
CA LEU A 153 -35.87 -10.27 -5.91
C LEU A 153 -35.42 -10.21 -7.37
N GLY A 154 -35.13 -8.99 -7.85
CA GLY A 154 -34.33 -8.79 -9.05
C GLY A 154 -32.87 -9.21 -8.82
N GLU A 155 -32.13 -9.47 -9.89
CA GLU A 155 -30.72 -9.95 -9.82
C GLU A 155 -29.83 -9.08 -8.93
N ASN A 156 -29.97 -7.75 -9.02
CA ASN A 156 -29.22 -6.81 -8.17
C ASN A 156 -29.48 -6.99 -6.66
N ALA A 157 -30.72 -7.23 -6.27
CA ALA A 157 -31.04 -7.46 -4.87
C ALA A 157 -30.54 -8.83 -4.40
N LYS A 158 -30.43 -9.82 -5.30
CA LYS A 158 -29.82 -11.12 -4.99
C LYS A 158 -28.31 -11.00 -4.76
N GLU A 159 -27.57 -10.26 -5.58
CA GLU A 159 -26.13 -10.07 -5.31
C GLU A 159 -25.90 -9.25 -4.04
N LYS A 160 -26.70 -8.20 -3.79
CA LYS A 160 -26.62 -7.46 -2.52
C LYS A 160 -26.90 -8.36 -1.31
N MET A 161 -27.93 -9.21 -1.40
CA MET A 161 -28.23 -10.20 -0.38
C MET A 161 -27.07 -11.18 -0.20
N ARG A 162 -26.53 -11.74 -1.29
CA ARG A 162 -25.34 -12.59 -1.26
C ARG A 162 -24.19 -11.91 -0.52
N TRP A 163 -23.85 -10.68 -0.89
CA TRP A 163 -22.74 -9.93 -0.30
C TRP A 163 -22.92 -9.78 1.22
N ASN A 164 -24.10 -9.32 1.67
CA ASN A 164 -24.42 -9.19 3.09
C ASN A 164 -24.39 -10.53 3.84
N SER A 165 -24.88 -11.60 3.22
CA SER A 165 -24.89 -12.94 3.81
C SER A 165 -23.49 -13.51 3.94
N VAL A 166 -22.65 -13.35 2.91
CA VAL A 166 -21.24 -13.75 2.95
C VAL A 166 -20.51 -13.00 4.05
N ASP A 167 -20.68 -11.67 4.14
CA ASP A 167 -20.08 -10.84 5.20
C ASP A 167 -20.48 -11.34 6.60
N SER A 168 -21.79 -11.54 6.82
CA SER A 168 -22.33 -12.05 8.09
C SER A 168 -21.83 -13.46 8.42
N ILE A 169 -21.71 -14.34 7.43
CA ILE A 169 -21.16 -15.69 7.60
C ILE A 169 -19.68 -15.63 7.97
N CYS A 170 -18.90 -14.79 7.29
CA CYS A 170 -17.47 -14.60 7.59
C CYS A 170 -17.29 -14.09 9.02
N LEU A 171 -18.02 -13.05 9.42
CA LEU A 171 -18.01 -12.52 10.79
C LEU A 171 -18.42 -13.58 11.83
N ALA A 172 -19.42 -14.42 11.54
CA ALA A 172 -19.81 -15.50 12.44
C ALA A 172 -18.68 -16.55 12.61
N ILE A 173 -17.95 -16.84 11.53
CA ILE A 173 -16.78 -17.73 11.57
C ILE A 173 -15.63 -17.10 12.34
N GLU A 174 -15.31 -15.82 12.11
CA GLU A 174 -14.30 -15.09 12.88
C GLU A 174 -14.60 -15.12 14.38
N ASN A 175 -15.85 -14.86 14.77
CA ASN A 175 -16.29 -14.92 16.16
C ASN A 175 -16.16 -16.32 16.78
N GLU A 176 -16.35 -17.39 16.00
CA GLU A 176 -16.08 -18.75 16.45
C GLU A 176 -14.58 -18.98 16.68
N TYR A 177 -13.74 -18.53 15.75
CA TYR A 177 -12.29 -18.64 15.88
C TYR A 177 -11.77 -17.83 17.07
N ALA A 178 -12.27 -16.60 17.28
CA ALA A 178 -11.92 -15.77 18.43
C ALA A 178 -12.33 -16.40 19.77
N LYS A 179 -13.45 -17.13 19.83
CA LYS A 179 -13.83 -17.91 21.02
C LYS A 179 -12.93 -19.11 21.25
N LYS A 180 -12.47 -19.75 20.18
CA LYS A 180 -11.63 -20.95 20.22
C LYS A 180 -10.16 -20.63 20.53
N TYR A 181 -9.69 -19.47 20.08
CA TYR A 181 -8.31 -18.99 20.19
C TYR A 181 -8.31 -17.53 20.68
N PRO A 182 -8.71 -17.26 21.94
CA PRO A 182 -8.86 -15.90 22.46
C PRO A 182 -7.55 -15.09 22.50
N GLU A 183 -6.41 -15.77 22.44
CA GLU A 183 -5.07 -15.19 22.38
C GLU A 183 -4.57 -14.86 20.97
N LEU A 184 -5.34 -15.20 19.93
CA LEU A 184 -4.98 -15.01 18.52
C LEU A 184 -5.95 -14.07 17.82
N ILE A 185 -5.45 -13.33 16.84
CA ILE A 185 -6.27 -12.55 15.91
C ILE A 185 -6.64 -13.45 14.73
N CYS A 186 -7.93 -13.60 14.47
CA CYS A 186 -8.43 -14.48 13.42
C CYS A 186 -9.31 -13.67 12.45
N GLU A 187 -8.87 -13.54 11.21
CA GLU A 187 -9.49 -12.70 10.20
C GLU A 187 -9.84 -13.52 8.96
N VAL A 188 -11.09 -13.44 8.51
CA VAL A 188 -11.54 -14.03 7.26
C VAL A 188 -11.31 -13.05 6.12
N SER A 189 -10.54 -13.45 5.12
CA SER A 189 -10.26 -12.62 3.96
C SER A 189 -10.81 -13.25 2.67
N PRO A 190 -11.44 -12.46 1.78
CA PRO A 190 -11.87 -12.91 0.46
C PRO A 190 -10.69 -12.93 -0.53
N TYR A 191 -10.64 -13.95 -1.38
CA TYR A 191 -9.65 -14.15 -2.44
C TYR A 191 -10.37 -14.34 -3.78
N TYR A 192 -9.67 -14.09 -4.89
CA TYR A 192 -10.19 -14.25 -6.25
C TYR A 192 -11.52 -13.52 -6.46
N THR A 193 -11.54 -12.23 -6.14
CA THR A 193 -12.74 -11.37 -6.24
C THR A 193 -13.95 -11.92 -5.44
N GLY A 194 -13.67 -12.61 -4.33
CA GLY A 194 -14.72 -13.18 -3.46
C GLY A 194 -15.25 -14.55 -3.91
N ASN A 195 -14.48 -15.28 -4.72
CA ASN A 195 -14.76 -16.68 -5.07
C ASN A 195 -14.13 -17.69 -4.10
N ALA A 196 -13.21 -17.27 -3.23
CA ALA A 196 -12.64 -18.09 -2.17
C ALA A 196 -12.49 -17.31 -0.85
N PHE A 197 -12.47 -18.02 0.28
CA PHE A 197 -12.41 -17.44 1.61
C PHE A 197 -11.43 -18.21 2.48
N TYR A 198 -10.53 -17.49 3.14
CA TYR A 198 -9.54 -18.09 4.03
C TYR A 198 -9.56 -17.38 5.38
N VAL A 199 -9.36 -18.13 6.46
CA VAL A 199 -9.06 -17.57 7.78
C VAL A 199 -7.55 -17.42 7.89
N ASN A 200 -7.08 -16.22 8.16
CA ASN A 200 -5.72 -15.92 8.56
C ASN A 200 -5.65 -15.78 10.07
N VAL A 201 -4.77 -16.56 10.70
CA VAL A 201 -4.61 -16.58 12.16
C VAL A 201 -3.25 -16.00 12.53
N TYR A 202 -3.25 -14.95 13.32
CA TYR A 202 -2.08 -14.19 13.72
C TYR A 202 -1.86 -14.21 15.22
N LYS A 203 -0.60 -14.14 15.61
CA LYS A 203 -0.19 -13.75 16.96
C LYS A 203 0.22 -12.27 16.90
N GLN A 204 -0.50 -11.41 17.60
CA GLN A 204 -0.24 -9.97 17.64
C GLN A 204 0.57 -9.60 18.87
N TYR A 205 1.49 -8.64 18.75
CA TYR A 205 2.23 -8.04 19.86
C TYR A 205 2.04 -6.52 19.83
N ASP A 206 1.72 -5.92 20.98
CA ASP A 206 1.32 -4.51 21.10
C ASP A 206 2.37 -3.63 21.80
N ASP A 207 3.41 -4.21 22.40
CA ASP A 207 4.57 -3.47 22.93
C ASP A 207 5.71 -3.49 21.90
N ILE A 208 5.68 -2.49 21.02
CA ILE A 208 6.70 -2.29 19.98
C ILE A 208 7.50 -1.03 20.29
N ARG A 209 8.83 -1.13 20.31
CA ARG A 209 9.71 -0.02 20.68
C ARG A 209 10.68 0.35 19.58
N LEU A 210 10.87 1.64 19.34
CA LEU A 210 11.86 2.16 18.40
C LEU A 210 13.27 1.95 18.96
N VAL A 211 14.14 1.37 18.14
CA VAL A 211 15.53 1.04 18.49
C VAL A 211 16.51 1.90 17.70
N PHE A 212 16.23 2.08 16.41
CA PHE A 212 17.11 2.81 15.50
C PHE A 212 16.31 3.45 14.37
N ALA A 213 16.67 4.67 14.02
CA ALA A 213 16.26 5.31 12.77
C ALA A 213 17.46 6.11 12.22
N PRO A 214 17.83 5.96 10.94
CA PRO A 214 18.77 6.88 10.31
C PRO A 214 18.16 8.29 10.25
N PRO A 215 18.98 9.34 10.05
CA PRO A 215 18.48 10.68 9.76
C PRO A 215 17.55 10.66 8.55
N GLN A 216 16.56 11.55 8.52
CA GLN A 216 15.62 11.64 7.40
C GLN A 216 16.34 11.87 6.06
N SER A 217 17.48 12.56 6.06
CA SER A 217 18.32 12.77 4.87
C SER A 217 18.81 11.47 4.23
N LEU A 218 18.91 10.38 5.00
CA LEU A 218 19.28 9.04 4.53
C LEU A 218 18.04 8.17 4.32
N GLY A 219 17.14 8.15 5.31
CA GLY A 219 15.90 7.36 5.29
C GLY A 219 14.91 7.79 4.20
N LYS A 220 15.01 9.04 3.73
CA LYS A 220 14.22 9.61 2.62
C LYS A 220 15.10 10.42 1.66
N PHE A 221 16.36 10.03 1.47
CA PHE A 221 17.26 10.67 0.49
C PHE A 221 16.60 10.75 -0.89
N GLY A 222 16.61 11.94 -1.50
CA GLY A 222 15.99 12.19 -2.80
C GLY A 222 14.50 12.54 -2.73
N GLY A 223 13.86 12.44 -1.56
CA GLY A 223 12.53 12.97 -1.28
C GLY A 223 11.48 12.63 -2.34
N GLU A 224 10.69 13.63 -2.75
CA GLU A 224 9.71 13.47 -3.81
C GLU A 224 10.35 13.42 -5.20
N THR A 225 11.52 14.02 -5.41
CA THR A 225 12.25 14.01 -6.68
C THR A 225 12.53 12.60 -7.15
N ASP A 226 13.02 11.76 -6.24
CA ASP A 226 13.38 10.38 -6.53
C ASP A 226 12.24 9.38 -6.29
N ASN A 227 11.12 9.77 -5.67
CA ASN A 227 10.01 8.85 -5.39
C ASN A 227 9.48 8.16 -6.67
N TRP A 228 9.31 6.83 -6.64
CA TRP A 228 9.04 5.95 -7.78
C TRP A 228 10.13 5.88 -8.87
N MET A 229 11.26 6.58 -8.72
CA MET A 229 12.32 6.62 -9.73
C MET A 229 13.43 5.60 -9.45
N TRP A 230 14.03 5.10 -10.53
CA TRP A 230 15.33 4.44 -10.53
C TRP A 230 16.26 5.20 -11.48
N PRO A 231 17.55 5.41 -11.15
CA PRO A 231 18.33 4.92 -10.00
C PRO A 231 17.98 5.54 -8.64
N ARG A 232 18.04 4.73 -7.56
CA ARG A 232 17.71 5.12 -6.17
C ARG A 232 18.88 4.88 -5.20
N GLN A 233 19.08 5.76 -4.21
CA GLN A 233 20.19 5.70 -3.24
C GLN A 233 19.72 5.83 -1.77
N THR A 234 18.42 5.62 -1.53
CA THR A 234 17.79 5.82 -0.22
C THR A 234 18.11 4.67 0.74
N CYS A 235 18.55 4.98 1.96
CA CYS A 235 18.72 4.00 3.02
C CYS A 235 17.40 3.83 3.79
N ASP A 236 16.35 3.38 3.10
CA ASP A 236 14.99 3.37 3.63
C ASP A 236 14.77 2.22 4.63
N PHE A 237 15.26 2.39 5.85
CA PHE A 237 15.06 1.44 6.94
C PHE A 237 14.87 2.12 8.30
N SER A 238 14.20 1.42 9.20
CA SER A 238 14.16 1.69 10.63
C SER A 238 14.13 0.37 11.40
N VAL A 239 14.49 0.41 12.67
CA VAL A 239 14.59 -0.77 13.54
C VAL A 239 13.69 -0.59 14.74
N PHE A 240 12.84 -1.57 14.96
CA PHE A 240 12.00 -1.70 16.14
C PHE A 240 12.33 -3.00 16.87
N ARG A 241 11.79 -3.16 18.08
CA ARG A 241 11.85 -4.41 18.83
C ARG A 241 10.47 -4.79 19.33
N ILE A 242 10.15 -6.08 19.21
CA ILE A 242 8.97 -6.67 19.81
C ILE A 242 9.28 -6.99 21.28
N TYR A 243 8.43 -6.51 22.19
CA TYR A 243 8.44 -6.86 23.59
C TYR A 243 7.28 -7.79 23.93
N ALA A 244 7.49 -8.64 24.93
CA ALA A 244 6.56 -9.64 25.43
C ALA A 244 6.58 -9.65 26.96
N ASP A 245 5.59 -10.30 27.56
CA ASP A 245 5.59 -10.54 29.00
C ASP A 245 6.69 -11.55 29.43
N LYS A 246 6.72 -11.84 30.73
CA LYS A 246 7.68 -12.79 31.34
C LYS A 246 7.59 -14.22 30.77
N ASP A 247 6.45 -14.59 30.18
CA ASP A 247 6.14 -15.91 29.63
C ASP A 247 6.27 -15.92 28.09
N ASN A 248 6.90 -14.87 27.53
CA ASN A 248 7.12 -14.66 26.10
C ASN A 248 5.80 -14.56 25.30
N GLN A 249 4.73 -14.09 25.96
CA GLN A 249 3.41 -13.88 25.36
C GLN A 249 3.15 -12.40 25.02
N PRO A 250 2.22 -12.14 24.08
CA PRO A 250 1.77 -10.79 23.79
C PRO A 250 1.28 -10.06 25.03
N ALA A 251 1.68 -8.81 25.16
CA ALA A 251 1.22 -7.94 26.21
C ALA A 251 1.16 -6.50 25.71
N GLU A 252 0.26 -5.72 26.30
CA GLU A 252 0.33 -4.27 26.24
C GLU A 252 1.64 -3.78 26.87
N TYR A 253 2.03 -2.54 26.56
CA TYR A 253 3.22 -1.92 27.12
C TYR A 253 3.24 -1.99 28.65
N ARG A 254 4.34 -2.55 29.18
CA ARG A 254 4.73 -2.46 30.58
C ARG A 254 6.23 -2.23 30.68
N ALA A 255 6.64 -1.48 31.69
CA ALA A 255 8.05 -1.16 31.90
C ALA A 255 8.92 -2.41 32.13
N ASP A 256 8.34 -3.49 32.66
CA ASP A 256 9.00 -4.76 32.96
C ASP A 256 8.85 -5.84 31.87
N ASN A 257 8.14 -5.54 30.77
CA ASN A 257 8.16 -6.40 29.58
C ASN A 257 9.60 -6.57 29.07
N ARG A 258 9.85 -7.71 28.42
CA ARG A 258 11.18 -8.11 27.95
C ARG A 258 11.21 -8.26 26.43
N PRO A 259 12.37 -8.10 25.78
CA PRO A 259 12.54 -8.49 24.38
C PRO A 259 11.96 -9.87 24.08
N LEU A 260 11.15 -9.96 23.03
CA LEU A 260 10.60 -11.23 22.55
C LEU A 260 11.75 -12.18 22.22
N LYS A 261 11.75 -13.37 22.82
CA LYS A 261 12.60 -14.47 22.38
C LYS A 261 11.97 -15.10 21.14
N ALA A 262 12.46 -14.72 19.97
CA ALA A 262 11.89 -15.11 18.70
C ALA A 262 12.19 -16.59 18.39
N GLU A 263 11.14 -17.37 18.08
CA GLU A 263 11.28 -18.78 17.68
C GLU A 263 11.98 -18.92 16.31
N ARG A 264 11.84 -17.91 15.45
CA ARG A 264 12.49 -17.80 14.15
C ARG A 264 12.87 -16.35 13.88
N TYR A 265 14.03 -16.16 13.28
CA TYR A 265 14.50 -14.90 12.74
C TYR A 265 15.29 -15.15 11.45
N ALA A 266 15.36 -14.13 10.59
CA ALA A 266 16.09 -14.17 9.34
C ALA A 266 17.60 -14.05 9.60
N LYS A 267 18.38 -14.94 8.99
CA LYS A 267 19.84 -14.76 8.91
C LYS A 267 20.14 -13.64 7.92
N VAL A 268 21.05 -12.75 8.27
CA VAL A 268 21.50 -11.66 7.39
C VAL A 268 22.72 -12.11 6.58
N SER A 269 22.69 -11.87 5.27
CA SER A 269 23.82 -12.19 4.37
C SER A 269 24.71 -10.97 4.12
N LEU A 270 26.02 -11.17 4.21
CA LEU A 270 27.05 -10.21 3.76
C LEU A 270 27.67 -10.61 2.41
N GLU A 271 27.19 -11.67 1.77
CA GLU A 271 27.74 -12.16 0.50
C GLU A 271 27.35 -11.29 -0.70
N GLY A 272 26.37 -10.39 -0.53
CA GLY A 272 25.84 -9.56 -1.60
C GLY A 272 24.96 -10.35 -2.56
N PHE A 273 24.84 -9.83 -3.78
CA PHE A 273 24.02 -10.40 -4.84
C PHE A 273 24.65 -10.06 -6.21
N LYS A 274 24.30 -10.85 -7.21
CA LYS A 274 24.71 -10.69 -8.61
C LYS A 274 23.50 -10.79 -9.52
N LYS A 275 23.62 -10.23 -10.73
CA LYS A 275 22.63 -10.41 -11.78
C LYS A 275 22.33 -11.90 -12.00
N GLY A 276 21.05 -12.27 -11.97
CA GLY A 276 20.56 -13.63 -12.12
C GLY A 276 20.43 -14.43 -10.81
N ASP A 277 20.90 -13.89 -9.67
CA ASP A 277 20.70 -14.55 -8.38
C ASP A 277 19.22 -14.62 -8.02
N TYR A 278 18.78 -15.78 -7.52
CA TYR A 278 17.43 -15.96 -7.00
C TYR A 278 17.11 -14.94 -5.91
N CYS A 279 15.95 -14.32 -6.02
CA CYS A 279 15.38 -13.50 -4.95
C CYS A 279 13.88 -13.78 -4.78
N MET A 280 13.45 -13.90 -3.54
CA MET A 280 12.02 -13.87 -3.17
C MET A 280 11.75 -12.77 -2.17
N THR A 281 10.60 -12.11 -2.34
CA THR A 281 10.08 -11.09 -1.42
C THR A 281 8.85 -11.66 -0.73
N ILE A 282 8.81 -11.62 0.60
CA ILE A 282 7.68 -12.09 1.40
C ILE A 282 7.14 -10.92 2.21
N GLY A 283 5.84 -10.68 2.16
CA GLY A 283 5.22 -9.60 2.92
C GLY A 283 3.71 -9.52 2.74
N TYR A 284 3.14 -8.35 3.02
CA TYR A 284 1.70 -8.11 3.13
C TYR A 284 1.25 -7.09 2.06
N PRO A 285 1.24 -7.47 0.77
CA PRO A 285 0.76 -6.58 -0.28
C PRO A 285 -0.69 -6.17 -0.02
N GLY A 286 -0.97 -4.89 -0.11
CA GLY A 286 -2.25 -4.28 0.21
C GLY A 286 -3.34 -4.62 -0.79
N ARG A 287 -3.23 -4.13 -2.04
CA ARG A 287 -4.28 -4.35 -3.04
C ARG A 287 -3.77 -4.33 -4.47
N THR A 288 -4.23 -5.29 -5.26
CA THR A 288 -4.13 -5.30 -6.73
C THR A 288 -5.52 -5.56 -7.32
N ASN A 289 -5.67 -5.36 -8.64
CA ASN A 289 -6.89 -5.62 -9.40
C ASN A 289 -6.56 -6.27 -10.77
N ARG A 290 -5.84 -7.40 -10.76
CA ARG A 290 -5.39 -8.14 -11.95
C ARG A 290 -6.52 -8.83 -12.70
N TYR A 291 -7.61 -9.14 -12.01
CA TYR A 291 -8.80 -9.76 -12.60
C TYR A 291 -9.82 -8.75 -13.13
N LEU A 292 -9.52 -7.44 -13.07
CA LEU A 292 -10.43 -6.39 -13.51
C LEU A 292 -10.68 -6.46 -15.02
N SER A 293 -11.95 -6.31 -15.41
CA SER A 293 -12.35 -6.20 -16.81
C SER A 293 -11.75 -4.96 -17.50
N SER A 294 -11.75 -4.99 -18.83
CA SER A 294 -11.38 -3.87 -19.69
C SER A 294 -12.20 -2.61 -19.36
N TYR A 295 -13.48 -2.77 -19.01
CA TYR A 295 -14.38 -1.70 -18.60
C TYR A 295 -14.02 -1.13 -17.22
N GLY A 296 -13.67 -2.00 -16.27
CA GLY A 296 -13.19 -1.58 -14.94
C GLY A 296 -11.87 -0.82 -15.00
N ILE A 297 -10.96 -1.22 -15.89
CA ILE A 297 -9.70 -0.48 -16.13
C ILE A 297 -9.99 0.91 -16.70
N VAL A 298 -10.91 1.03 -17.66
CA VAL A 298 -11.33 2.34 -18.18
C VAL A 298 -11.92 3.21 -17.08
N GLU A 299 -12.82 2.69 -16.24
CA GLU A 299 -13.36 3.44 -15.10
C GLU A 299 -12.27 3.87 -14.12
N ARG A 300 -11.32 2.98 -13.80
CA ARG A 300 -10.16 3.30 -12.94
C ARG A 300 -9.35 4.47 -13.50
N MET A 301 -9.09 4.47 -14.80
CA MET A 301 -8.33 5.51 -15.50
C MET A 301 -9.09 6.85 -15.56
N GLU A 302 -10.35 6.81 -15.99
CA GLU A 302 -11.16 8.00 -16.28
C GLU A 302 -11.82 8.64 -15.05
N ASN A 303 -12.03 7.86 -13.98
CA ASN A 303 -12.67 8.36 -12.76
C ASN A 303 -11.66 8.51 -11.63
N THR A 304 -11.15 7.41 -11.06
CA THR A 304 -10.35 7.48 -9.84
C THR A 304 -8.98 8.10 -10.07
N ASN A 305 -8.28 7.70 -11.13
CA ASN A 305 -6.97 8.26 -11.45
C ASN A 305 -7.11 9.70 -11.96
N GLU A 306 -8.05 9.98 -12.85
CA GLU A 306 -8.28 11.33 -13.37
C GLU A 306 -8.65 12.33 -12.26
N SER A 307 -9.53 11.96 -11.32
CA SER A 307 -9.88 12.87 -10.21
C SER A 307 -8.67 13.19 -9.34
N ARG A 308 -7.82 12.19 -9.04
CA ARG A 308 -6.55 12.40 -8.32
C ARG A 308 -5.60 13.28 -9.12
N ILE A 309 -5.39 13.01 -10.40
CA ILE A 309 -4.46 13.77 -11.26
C ILE A 309 -4.88 15.24 -11.31
N ASN A 310 -6.15 15.47 -11.63
CA ASN A 310 -6.71 16.79 -11.84
C ASN A 310 -6.76 17.60 -10.53
N VAL A 311 -7.48 17.10 -9.53
CA VAL A 311 -7.73 17.83 -8.28
C VAL A 311 -6.44 18.04 -7.50
N ARG A 312 -5.57 17.02 -7.44
CA ARG A 312 -4.30 17.15 -6.72
C ARG A 312 -3.33 18.06 -7.45
N GLY A 313 -3.33 18.08 -8.79
CA GLY A 313 -2.55 19.04 -9.56
C GLY A 313 -2.89 20.50 -9.20
N VAL A 314 -4.19 20.82 -9.08
CA VAL A 314 -4.66 22.16 -8.68
C VAL A 314 -4.17 22.52 -7.28
N LYS A 315 -4.47 21.69 -6.27
CA LYS A 315 -4.12 22.04 -4.88
C LYS A 315 -2.61 22.00 -4.62
N GLN A 316 -1.86 21.11 -5.28
CA GLN A 316 -0.41 21.08 -5.15
C GLN A 316 0.26 22.31 -5.74
N GLY A 317 -0.26 22.87 -6.85
CA GLY A 317 0.23 24.14 -7.39
C GLY A 317 0.11 25.27 -6.36
N ILE A 318 -1.05 25.35 -5.69
CA ILE A 318 -1.32 26.33 -4.63
C ILE A 318 -0.40 26.08 -3.42
N TRP A 319 -0.38 24.86 -2.89
CA TRP A 319 0.45 24.52 -1.73
C TRP A 319 1.92 24.80 -2.00
N LYS A 320 2.45 24.40 -3.16
CA LYS A 320 3.86 24.64 -3.52
C LYS A 320 4.19 26.11 -3.55
N LYS A 321 3.33 26.94 -4.15
CA LYS A 321 3.49 28.40 -4.16
C LYS A 321 3.64 28.98 -2.75
N TRP A 322 2.82 28.53 -1.80
CA TRP A 322 2.88 28.96 -0.40
C TRP A 322 4.04 28.36 0.38
N MET A 323 4.38 27.10 0.12
CA MET A 323 5.54 26.43 0.72
C MET A 323 6.86 27.07 0.27
N ASP A 324 6.92 27.60 -0.94
CA ASP A 324 8.09 28.32 -1.47
C ASP A 324 8.20 29.74 -0.93
N SER A 325 7.09 30.36 -0.54
CA SER A 325 7.08 31.73 -0.01
C SER A 325 7.32 31.83 1.50
N ASP A 326 6.96 30.79 2.28
CA ASP A 326 7.08 30.81 3.74
C ASP A 326 7.62 29.47 4.30
N PRO A 327 8.81 29.46 4.93
CA PRO A 327 9.36 28.28 5.59
C PRO A 327 8.46 27.64 6.65
N LYS A 328 7.62 28.42 7.34
CA LYS A 328 6.64 27.90 8.30
C LYS A 328 5.55 27.10 7.59
N ILE A 329 5.00 27.62 6.50
CA ILE A 329 4.00 26.91 5.69
C ILE A 329 4.63 25.67 5.06
N ARG A 330 5.88 25.77 4.59
CA ARG A 330 6.64 24.62 4.11
C ARG A 330 6.65 23.47 5.12
N LEU A 331 6.92 23.76 6.40
CA LEU A 331 6.91 22.75 7.46
C LEU A 331 5.51 22.21 7.74
N GLN A 332 4.50 23.09 7.81
CA GLN A 332 3.10 22.69 8.04
C GLN A 332 2.55 21.79 6.91
N TYR A 333 2.88 22.07 5.65
CA TYR A 333 2.30 21.38 4.49
C TYR A 333 3.18 20.28 3.91
N ALA A 334 4.44 20.12 4.34
CA ALA A 334 5.38 19.13 3.77
C ALA A 334 4.79 17.71 3.73
N SER A 335 4.22 17.23 4.85
CA SER A 335 3.62 15.89 4.91
C SER A 335 2.37 15.78 4.02
N LYS A 336 1.50 16.79 4.02
CA LYS A 336 0.30 16.84 3.16
C LYS A 336 0.66 16.83 1.67
N TYR A 337 1.65 17.64 1.30
CA TYR A 337 2.17 17.74 -0.06
C TYR A 337 2.78 16.41 -0.52
N ALA A 338 3.65 15.80 0.30
CA ALA A 338 4.27 14.50 0.00
C ALA A 338 3.22 13.39 -0.20
N ASN A 339 2.27 13.26 0.73
CA ASN A 339 1.18 12.28 0.60
C ASN A 339 0.31 12.52 -0.63
N SER A 340 0.08 13.78 -0.99
CA SER A 340 -0.65 14.13 -2.21
C SER A 340 0.13 13.77 -3.47
N SER A 341 1.41 14.15 -3.51
CA SER A 341 2.38 13.91 -4.59
C SER A 341 2.51 12.43 -4.89
N ASN A 342 2.62 11.59 -3.85
CA ASN A 342 2.82 10.15 -4.00
C ASN A 342 1.74 9.49 -4.89
N TYR A 343 0.47 9.61 -4.52
CA TYR A 343 -0.62 9.04 -5.31
C TYR A 343 -0.92 9.82 -6.59
N TRP A 344 -0.59 11.11 -6.65
CA TRP A 344 -0.71 11.91 -7.87
C TRP A 344 0.23 11.39 -8.96
N LYS A 345 1.53 11.24 -8.63
CA LYS A 345 2.54 10.63 -9.49
C LYS A 345 2.18 9.19 -9.87
N ASN A 346 1.76 8.38 -8.90
CA ASN A 346 1.32 7.00 -9.16
C ASN A 346 0.16 6.94 -10.17
N SER A 347 -0.89 7.76 -10.02
CA SER A 347 -2.00 7.78 -10.96
C SER A 347 -1.60 8.24 -12.37
N ILE A 348 -0.67 9.20 -12.50
CA ILE A 348 -0.10 9.61 -13.80
C ILE A 348 0.64 8.45 -14.44
N GLY A 349 1.58 7.85 -13.71
CA GLY A 349 2.41 6.75 -14.20
C GLY A 349 1.59 5.53 -14.58
N MET A 350 0.60 5.16 -13.76
CA MET A 350 -0.34 4.06 -14.04
C MET A 350 -1.13 4.34 -15.34
N ASN A 351 -1.76 5.51 -15.48
CA ASN A 351 -2.53 5.83 -16.69
C ASN A 351 -1.66 5.85 -17.94
N LYS A 352 -0.41 6.33 -17.83
CA LYS A 352 0.56 6.31 -18.93
C LYS A 352 0.91 4.87 -19.33
N ALA A 353 1.32 4.05 -18.36
CA ALA A 353 1.72 2.66 -18.59
C ALA A 353 0.57 1.83 -19.17
N LEU A 354 -0.66 1.96 -18.65
CA LEU A 354 -1.84 1.25 -19.18
C LEU A 354 -2.10 1.56 -20.66
N LYS A 355 -1.88 2.82 -21.09
CA LYS A 355 -2.02 3.24 -22.50
C LYS A 355 -0.89 2.71 -23.37
N GLU A 356 0.36 2.87 -22.93
CA GLU A 356 1.54 2.45 -23.71
C GLU A 356 1.58 0.92 -23.90
N LEU A 357 1.17 0.16 -22.88
CA LEU A 357 1.07 -1.29 -22.91
C LEU A 357 -0.21 -1.82 -23.57
N LYS A 358 -1.17 -0.96 -23.94
CA LYS A 358 -2.46 -1.36 -24.56
C LYS A 358 -3.23 -2.39 -23.72
N VAL A 359 -3.30 -2.16 -22.41
CA VAL A 359 -3.82 -3.15 -21.45
C VAL A 359 -5.32 -3.40 -21.64
N VAL A 360 -6.07 -2.34 -21.97
CA VAL A 360 -7.51 -2.43 -22.24
C VAL A 360 -7.76 -3.35 -23.44
N GLU A 361 -6.97 -3.25 -24.50
CA GLU A 361 -7.06 -4.09 -25.69
C GLU A 361 -6.69 -5.55 -25.38
N GLN A 362 -5.66 -5.78 -24.55
CA GLN A 362 -5.31 -7.12 -24.08
C GLN A 362 -6.46 -7.76 -23.30
N LYS A 363 -7.10 -7.01 -22.39
CA LYS A 363 -8.25 -7.49 -21.61
C LYS A 363 -9.47 -7.78 -22.47
N LYS A 364 -9.79 -6.92 -23.45
CA LYS A 364 -10.85 -7.19 -24.43
C LYS A 364 -10.63 -8.50 -25.19
N LYS A 365 -9.37 -8.80 -25.54
CA LYS A 365 -9.02 -10.07 -26.18
C LYS A 365 -9.22 -11.26 -25.24
N GLN A 366 -8.83 -11.15 -23.97
CA GLN A 366 -9.07 -12.19 -22.96
C GLN A 366 -10.58 -12.42 -22.76
N GLU A 367 -11.37 -11.36 -22.65
CA GLU A 367 -12.83 -11.41 -22.53
C GLU A 367 -13.48 -12.09 -23.73
N GLN A 368 -13.00 -11.82 -24.95
CA GLN A 368 -13.44 -12.53 -26.15
C GLN A 368 -13.11 -14.03 -26.08
N GLN A 369 -11.91 -14.41 -25.64
CA GLN A 369 -11.51 -15.81 -25.48
C GLN A 369 -12.40 -16.53 -24.45
N ILE A 370 -12.77 -15.87 -23.36
CA ILE A 370 -13.69 -16.40 -22.35
C ILE A 370 -15.07 -16.64 -22.95
N ASN A 371 -15.58 -15.71 -23.75
CA ASN A 371 -16.87 -15.89 -24.43
C ASN A 371 -16.83 -17.08 -25.42
N GLU A 372 -15.80 -17.18 -26.24
CA GLU A 372 -15.61 -18.32 -27.16
C GLU A 372 -15.46 -19.65 -26.40
N TRP A 373 -14.78 -19.64 -25.25
CA TRP A 373 -14.67 -20.79 -24.36
C TRP A 373 -16.03 -21.17 -23.75
N ALA A 374 -16.83 -20.19 -23.33
CA ALA A 374 -18.14 -20.40 -22.74
C ALA A 374 -19.13 -21.04 -23.73
N GLN A 375 -19.11 -20.61 -24.99
CA GLN A 375 -19.98 -21.14 -26.06
C GLN A 375 -19.79 -22.64 -26.33
N LYS A 376 -18.64 -23.21 -25.97
CA LYS A 376 -18.35 -24.64 -26.15
C LYS A 376 -19.09 -25.55 -25.16
N SER A 377 -19.92 -25.02 -24.26
CA SER A 377 -20.77 -25.81 -23.36
C SER A 377 -22.02 -25.04 -23.00
N LYS A 378 -23.19 -25.69 -23.09
CA LYS A 378 -24.46 -25.10 -22.65
C LYS A 378 -24.39 -24.55 -21.22
N LYS A 379 -23.79 -25.31 -20.29
CA LYS A 379 -23.62 -24.89 -18.88
C LYS A 379 -22.73 -23.65 -18.73
N ARG A 380 -21.65 -23.55 -19.50
CA ARG A 380 -20.75 -22.39 -19.45
C ARG A 380 -21.38 -21.18 -20.15
N GLN A 381 -22.08 -21.39 -21.25
CA GLN A 381 -22.82 -20.35 -21.96
C GLN A 381 -23.88 -19.71 -21.05
N GLU A 382 -24.64 -20.51 -20.31
CA GLU A 382 -25.65 -20.03 -19.36
C GLU A 382 -25.05 -19.19 -18.22
N ARG A 383 -23.81 -19.46 -17.81
CA ARG A 383 -23.14 -18.76 -16.69
C ARG A 383 -22.33 -17.54 -17.14
N PHE A 384 -21.64 -17.64 -18.28
CA PHE A 384 -20.57 -16.70 -18.65
C PHE A 384 -20.76 -16.05 -20.02
N GLY A 385 -21.74 -16.50 -20.83
CA GLY A 385 -21.88 -16.11 -22.23
C GLY A 385 -22.21 -14.62 -22.46
N ASN A 386 -22.68 -13.90 -21.44
CA ASN A 386 -23.08 -12.50 -21.54
C ASN A 386 -22.25 -11.53 -20.67
N LEU A 387 -21.14 -11.99 -20.08
CA LEU A 387 -20.39 -11.18 -19.11
C LEU A 387 -19.92 -9.84 -19.67
N ALA A 388 -19.29 -9.82 -20.84
CA ALA A 388 -18.74 -8.58 -21.41
C ALA A 388 -19.83 -7.54 -21.74
N PRO A 389 -20.93 -7.88 -22.45
CA PRO A 389 -22.05 -6.95 -22.66
C PRO A 389 -22.71 -6.45 -21.36
N GLU A 390 -22.83 -7.31 -20.35
CA GLU A 390 -23.41 -6.93 -19.05
C GLU A 390 -22.49 -5.98 -18.27
N LEU A 391 -21.18 -6.24 -18.27
CA LEU A 391 -20.16 -5.35 -17.69
C LEU A 391 -20.20 -3.99 -18.39
N GLU A 392 -20.18 -3.97 -19.73
CA GLU A 392 -20.24 -2.72 -20.51
C GLU A 392 -21.43 -1.85 -20.11
N LYS A 393 -22.62 -2.48 -20.06
CA LYS A 393 -23.87 -1.81 -19.68
C LYS A 393 -23.79 -1.27 -18.25
N ALA A 394 -23.33 -2.07 -17.30
CA ALA A 394 -23.30 -1.69 -15.88
C ALA A 394 -22.29 -0.55 -15.62
N TYR A 395 -21.10 -0.62 -16.20
CA TYR A 395 -20.10 0.46 -16.11
C TYR A 395 -20.58 1.74 -16.80
N ALA A 396 -21.17 1.64 -17.99
CA ALA A 396 -21.70 2.80 -18.69
C ALA A 396 -22.82 3.50 -17.89
N ALA A 397 -23.69 2.74 -17.24
CA ALA A 397 -24.83 3.27 -16.49
C ALA A 397 -24.44 4.03 -15.21
N ARG A 398 -23.29 3.71 -14.60
CA ARG A 398 -22.78 4.42 -13.41
C ARG A 398 -21.66 5.41 -13.69
N LYS A 399 -21.20 5.53 -14.94
CA LYS A 399 -20.00 6.29 -15.32
C LYS A 399 -19.98 7.69 -14.74
N ASP A 400 -21.01 8.48 -15.00
CA ASP A 400 -21.07 9.88 -14.59
C ASP A 400 -21.24 10.04 -13.07
N GLY A 401 -22.06 9.20 -12.44
CA GLY A 401 -22.25 9.22 -10.98
C GLY A 401 -20.96 8.83 -10.23
N ASN A 402 -20.25 7.81 -10.68
CA ASN A 402 -18.95 7.44 -10.12
C ASN A 402 -17.90 8.52 -10.33
N ARG A 403 -17.88 9.18 -11.50
CA ARG A 403 -17.02 10.33 -11.76
C ARG A 403 -17.33 11.46 -10.78
N ALA A 404 -18.59 11.80 -10.61
CA ALA A 404 -19.03 12.84 -9.68
C ALA A 404 -18.56 12.55 -8.25
N ILE A 405 -18.80 11.35 -7.73
CA ILE A 405 -18.35 10.95 -6.39
C ILE A 405 -16.81 11.00 -6.27
N ALA A 406 -16.08 10.53 -7.27
CA ALA A 406 -14.62 10.53 -7.26
C ALA A 406 -14.03 11.95 -7.19
N PHE A 407 -14.60 12.89 -7.96
CA PHE A 407 -14.21 14.31 -7.90
C PHE A 407 -14.71 14.99 -6.63
N LEU A 408 -15.91 14.68 -6.16
CA LEU A 408 -16.50 15.26 -4.95
C LEU A 408 -15.62 14.96 -3.73
N ASN A 409 -15.22 13.70 -3.58
CA ASN A 409 -14.36 13.27 -2.48
C ASN A 409 -12.96 13.91 -2.53
N GLU A 410 -12.30 13.94 -3.69
CA GLU A 410 -10.96 14.55 -3.79
C GLU A 410 -11.01 16.08 -3.66
N SER A 411 -12.07 16.75 -4.14
CA SER A 411 -12.21 18.22 -4.13
C SER A 411 -12.62 18.77 -2.77
N PHE A 412 -13.39 18.02 -1.96
CA PHE A 412 -13.90 18.51 -0.68
C PHE A 412 -13.26 17.81 0.51
N LEU A 413 -13.56 16.53 0.78
CA LEU A 413 -13.01 15.83 1.95
C LEU A 413 -11.50 15.56 1.87
N GLY A 414 -10.97 15.37 0.66
CA GLY A 414 -9.55 15.26 0.37
C GLY A 414 -8.88 16.58 -0.04
N GLY A 415 -9.63 17.67 -0.10
CA GLY A 415 -9.21 18.97 -0.61
C GLY A 415 -8.91 19.96 0.52
N PRO A 416 -9.79 20.96 0.76
CA PRO A 416 -9.58 21.95 1.81
C PRO A 416 -9.60 21.35 3.22
N ASP A 417 -8.71 21.84 4.08
CA ASP A 417 -8.61 21.42 5.47
C ASP A 417 -9.89 21.80 6.25
N LEU A 418 -10.53 22.95 5.98
CA LEU A 418 -11.78 23.37 6.63
C LEU A 418 -12.93 22.38 6.39
N MET A 419 -13.03 21.80 5.19
CA MET A 419 -14.05 20.77 4.91
C MET A 419 -13.80 19.49 5.71
N ARG A 420 -12.54 19.11 5.89
CA ARG A 420 -12.16 17.97 6.73
C ARG A 420 -12.34 18.26 8.22
N ILE A 421 -12.08 19.49 8.65
CA ILE A 421 -12.38 19.97 10.01
C ILE A 421 -13.89 19.90 10.25
N ALA A 422 -14.71 20.39 9.33
CA ALA A 422 -16.16 20.30 9.41
C ALA A 422 -16.62 18.84 9.55
N PHE A 423 -16.05 17.94 8.74
CA PHE A 423 -16.38 16.51 8.83
C PHE A 423 -16.00 15.91 10.19
N TYR A 424 -14.80 16.18 10.70
CA TYR A 424 -14.39 15.69 12.01
C TYR A 424 -15.19 16.31 13.16
N PHE A 425 -15.58 17.57 13.02
CA PHE A 425 -16.42 18.26 14.00
C PHE A 425 -17.82 17.66 14.03
N ASP A 426 -18.46 17.45 12.88
CA ASP A 426 -19.80 16.85 12.88
C ASP A 426 -19.78 15.42 13.46
N ASN A 427 -18.75 14.63 13.13
CA ASN A 427 -18.56 13.31 13.75
C ASN A 427 -18.30 13.39 15.27
N LEU A 428 -17.60 14.43 15.76
CA LEU A 428 -17.45 14.68 17.19
C LEU A 428 -18.81 14.95 17.86
N GLN A 429 -19.65 15.76 17.23
CA GLN A 429 -20.98 16.09 17.76
C GLN A 429 -21.91 14.87 17.80
N ASN A 430 -21.71 13.93 16.87
CA ASN A 430 -22.53 12.72 16.74
C ASN A 430 -21.88 11.48 17.41
N ALA A 431 -20.71 11.62 18.03
CA ALA A 431 -19.98 10.50 18.62
C ALA A 431 -20.66 9.98 19.90
N GLY A 432 -20.90 8.67 19.96
CA GLY A 432 -21.33 7.97 21.17
C GLY A 432 -20.17 7.74 22.14
N GLY A 433 -20.39 8.07 23.42
CA GLY A 433 -19.45 7.81 24.52
C GLY A 433 -18.20 8.70 24.54
N GLU A 434 -17.49 8.69 25.68
CA GLU A 434 -16.31 9.54 25.89
C GLU A 434 -15.11 9.13 25.03
N THR A 435 -14.91 7.83 24.80
CA THR A 435 -13.82 7.32 23.94
C THR A 435 -14.00 7.77 22.48
N GLY A 436 -15.23 7.74 21.96
CA GLY A 436 -15.54 8.23 20.62
C GLY A 436 -15.28 9.72 20.49
N LYS A 437 -15.76 10.52 21.46
CA LYS A 437 -15.50 11.97 21.50
C LYS A 437 -14.01 12.28 21.58
N ALA A 438 -13.25 11.60 22.44
CA ALA A 438 -11.81 11.78 22.57
C ALA A 438 -11.08 11.51 21.24
N THR A 439 -11.49 10.46 20.51
CA THR A 439 -10.93 10.12 19.20
C THR A 439 -11.11 11.25 18.19
N TRP A 440 -12.32 11.79 18.05
CA TRP A 440 -12.57 12.89 17.11
C TRP A 440 -11.96 14.21 17.55
N LYS A 441 -11.92 14.52 18.86
CA LYS A 441 -11.19 15.67 19.38
C LYS A 441 -9.70 15.60 19.02
N ASN A 442 -9.09 14.41 19.11
CA ASN A 442 -7.70 14.23 18.74
C ASN A 442 -7.48 14.41 17.24
N ARG A 443 -8.36 13.86 16.39
CA ARG A 443 -8.31 14.07 14.93
C ARG A 443 -8.42 15.56 14.56
N LEU A 444 -9.35 16.29 15.18
CA LEU A 444 -9.49 17.74 15.01
C LEU A 444 -8.21 18.49 15.40
N ARG A 445 -7.66 18.22 16.58
CA ARG A 445 -6.42 18.88 17.04
C ARG A 445 -5.25 18.63 16.10
N GLN A 446 -5.09 17.39 15.62
CA GLN A 446 -4.05 17.07 14.63
C GLN A 446 -4.27 17.81 13.31
N GLN A 447 -5.52 17.90 12.87
CA GLN A 447 -5.87 18.62 11.65
C GLN A 447 -5.57 20.13 11.77
N TYR A 448 -5.82 20.75 12.92
CA TYR A 448 -5.50 22.16 13.17
C TYR A 448 -4.00 22.47 13.27
N LYS A 449 -3.18 21.51 13.74
CA LYS A 449 -1.73 21.70 13.94
C LYS A 449 -1.03 22.19 12.66
N ASP A 450 -1.44 21.64 11.53
CA ASP A 450 -0.82 21.87 10.22
C ASP A 450 -1.68 22.75 9.30
N TRP A 451 -2.77 23.34 9.83
CA TRP A 451 -3.69 24.17 9.07
C TRP A 451 -3.15 25.60 8.91
N ASN A 452 -3.32 26.16 7.71
CA ASN A 452 -3.07 27.56 7.43
C ASN A 452 -4.28 28.14 6.69
N GLU A 453 -4.91 29.15 7.30
CA GLU A 453 -6.16 29.73 6.83
C GLU A 453 -6.08 30.28 5.40
N GLU A 454 -5.01 31.01 5.06
CA GLU A 454 -4.89 31.66 3.75
C GLU A 454 -4.59 30.68 2.63
N VAL A 455 -3.76 29.66 2.91
CA VAL A 455 -3.54 28.54 1.99
C VAL A 455 -4.85 27.80 1.72
N ASP A 456 -5.65 27.61 2.78
CA ASP A 456 -6.87 26.83 2.71
C ASP A 456 -8.02 27.57 2.01
N LYS A 457 -8.16 28.89 2.22
CA LYS A 457 -9.08 29.75 1.45
C LYS A 457 -8.79 29.65 -0.04
N GLU A 458 -7.52 29.82 -0.43
CA GLU A 458 -7.15 29.73 -1.85
C GLU A 458 -7.39 28.33 -2.41
N THR A 459 -7.05 27.29 -1.65
CA THR A 459 -7.32 25.89 -2.02
C THR A 459 -8.82 25.66 -2.20
N MET A 460 -9.66 26.12 -1.28
CA MET A 460 -11.11 25.96 -1.33
C MET A 460 -11.74 26.70 -2.51
N THR A 461 -11.35 27.96 -2.75
CA THR A 461 -11.81 28.72 -3.92
C THR A 461 -11.49 27.98 -5.22
N ALA A 462 -10.24 27.53 -5.38
CA ALA A 462 -9.81 26.84 -6.59
C ALA A 462 -10.50 25.48 -6.78
N LEU A 463 -10.74 24.73 -5.70
CA LEU A 463 -11.35 23.41 -5.80
C LEU A 463 -12.88 23.46 -6.00
N ILE A 464 -13.56 24.48 -5.48
CA ILE A 464 -14.98 24.75 -5.83
C ILE A 464 -15.11 25.06 -7.33
N ASP A 465 -14.28 25.95 -7.87
CA ASP A 465 -14.28 26.26 -9.30
C ASP A 465 -13.91 25.03 -10.14
N ASN A 466 -12.86 24.31 -9.76
CA ASN A 466 -12.41 23.13 -10.48
C ASN A 466 -13.49 22.03 -10.50
N TYR A 467 -14.14 21.71 -9.37
CA TYR A 467 -15.16 20.67 -9.32
C TYR A 467 -16.29 20.90 -10.34
N ALA A 468 -16.81 22.14 -10.43
CA ALA A 468 -17.88 22.47 -11.35
C ALA A 468 -17.52 22.29 -12.84
N LYS A 469 -16.23 22.37 -13.18
CA LYS A 469 -15.71 22.15 -14.53
C LYS A 469 -15.56 20.67 -14.88
N GLN A 470 -15.59 19.77 -13.89
CA GLN A 470 -15.26 18.35 -14.06
C GLN A 470 -16.47 17.43 -14.06
N VAL A 471 -17.64 17.94 -13.66
CA VAL A 471 -18.89 17.18 -13.52
C VAL A 471 -20.05 17.89 -14.22
N LYS A 472 -21.14 17.15 -14.47
CA LYS A 472 -22.36 17.73 -15.03
C LYS A 472 -23.11 18.58 -14.00
N PRO A 473 -23.95 19.56 -14.42
CA PRO A 473 -24.68 20.45 -13.52
C PRO A 473 -25.54 19.74 -12.46
N GLU A 474 -26.14 18.59 -12.78
CA GLU A 474 -26.94 17.81 -11.83
C GLU A 474 -26.14 17.22 -10.65
N TYR A 475 -24.81 17.23 -10.75
CA TYR A 475 -23.88 16.81 -9.71
C TYR A 475 -23.21 17.98 -8.99
N LEU A 476 -23.78 19.18 -9.06
CA LEU A 476 -23.35 20.30 -8.22
C LEU A 476 -24.08 20.25 -6.87
N PRO A 477 -23.35 20.27 -5.74
CA PRO A 477 -23.95 20.49 -4.43
C PRO A 477 -24.80 21.77 -4.39
N ASP A 478 -25.87 21.77 -3.61
CA ASP A 478 -26.79 22.90 -3.48
C ASP A 478 -26.11 24.23 -3.09
N PHE A 479 -24.96 24.21 -2.40
CA PHE A 479 -24.23 25.43 -2.08
C PHE A 479 -23.77 26.21 -3.33
N TYR A 480 -23.66 25.58 -4.50
CA TYR A 480 -23.40 26.30 -5.77
C TYR A 480 -24.54 27.27 -6.13
N GLN A 481 -25.79 26.93 -5.79
CA GLN A 481 -26.92 27.85 -5.98
C GLN A 481 -26.85 29.04 -5.01
N THR A 482 -26.32 28.84 -3.80
CA THR A 482 -26.04 29.93 -2.86
C THR A 482 -24.99 30.86 -3.44
N ILE A 483 -23.90 30.33 -4.00
CA ILE A 483 -22.85 31.13 -4.65
C ILE A 483 -23.43 31.95 -5.81
N GLU A 484 -24.28 31.33 -6.65
CA GLU A 484 -24.93 32.01 -7.76
C GLU A 484 -25.84 33.16 -7.29
N LYS A 485 -26.75 32.88 -6.36
CA LYS A 485 -27.84 33.78 -5.97
C LYS A 485 -27.43 34.86 -4.96
N GLU A 486 -26.60 34.50 -3.99
CA GLU A 486 -26.25 35.39 -2.88
C GLU A 486 -24.88 36.06 -3.06
N TYR A 487 -24.01 35.46 -3.87
CA TYR A 487 -22.63 35.94 -4.09
C TYR A 487 -22.36 36.31 -5.55
N ASN A 488 -23.37 36.36 -6.43
CA ASN A 488 -23.25 36.72 -7.85
C ASN A 488 -22.17 35.90 -8.60
N ASN A 489 -22.10 34.60 -8.31
CA ASN A 489 -21.07 33.68 -8.82
C ASN A 489 -19.63 33.97 -8.32
N ASP A 490 -19.44 34.84 -7.33
CA ASP A 490 -18.13 35.10 -6.73
C ASP A 490 -17.80 34.06 -5.64
N ILE A 491 -17.11 33.00 -6.08
CA ILE A 491 -16.64 31.92 -5.20
C ILE A 491 -15.69 32.45 -4.11
N ARG A 492 -14.85 33.45 -4.42
CA ARG A 492 -13.88 33.95 -3.44
C ARG A 492 -14.61 34.67 -2.31
N THR A 493 -15.57 35.53 -2.64
CA THR A 493 -16.39 36.22 -1.64
C THR A 493 -17.20 35.24 -0.78
N TYR A 494 -17.73 34.16 -1.36
CA TYR A 494 -18.39 33.09 -0.60
C TYR A 494 -17.45 32.39 0.38
N VAL A 495 -16.24 32.02 -0.06
CA VAL A 495 -15.22 31.37 0.78
C VAL A 495 -14.74 32.31 1.88
N ASP A 496 -14.47 33.59 1.58
CA ASP A 496 -14.06 34.57 2.59
C ASP A 496 -15.17 34.77 3.64
N ALA A 497 -16.45 34.79 3.23
CA ALA A 497 -17.58 34.83 4.16
C ALA A 497 -17.66 33.56 5.02
N MET A 498 -17.47 32.37 4.45
CA MET A 498 -17.47 31.11 5.18
C MET A 498 -16.40 31.07 6.27
N PHE A 499 -15.16 31.43 5.94
CA PHE A 499 -14.06 31.44 6.91
C PHE A 499 -14.26 32.50 8.01
N LYS A 500 -14.88 33.63 7.67
CA LYS A 500 -15.20 34.68 8.64
C LYS A 500 -16.33 34.28 9.61
N GLN A 501 -17.34 33.55 9.14
CA GLN A 501 -18.56 33.28 9.90
C GLN A 501 -18.59 31.91 10.58
N SER A 502 -17.84 30.93 10.07
CA SER A 502 -17.85 29.59 10.65
C SER A 502 -17.16 29.57 12.00
N VAL A 503 -17.76 28.89 12.98
CA VAL A 503 -17.14 28.66 14.29
C VAL A 503 -15.92 27.74 14.20
N LEU A 504 -15.77 27.02 13.08
CA LEU A 504 -14.72 26.04 12.86
C LEU A 504 -13.37 26.67 12.50
N THR A 505 -13.30 27.98 12.26
CA THR A 505 -12.03 28.68 12.12
C THR A 505 -11.38 29.01 13.46
N ASP A 506 -12.13 28.91 14.57
CA ASP A 506 -11.58 28.92 15.92
C ASP A 506 -11.25 27.48 16.38
N THR A 507 -9.97 27.24 16.67
CA THR A 507 -9.48 25.96 17.21
C THR A 507 -10.14 25.55 18.53
N ASN A 508 -10.68 26.50 19.29
CA ASN A 508 -11.43 26.23 20.52
C ASN A 508 -12.77 25.52 20.26
N CYS A 509 -13.22 25.47 19.00
CA CYS A 509 -14.45 24.76 18.63
C CYS A 509 -14.42 23.30 19.07
N VAL A 510 -13.24 22.68 19.21
CA VAL A 510 -13.07 21.28 19.65
C VAL A 510 -13.73 20.96 21.02
N ASN A 511 -14.01 21.99 21.81
CA ASN A 511 -14.68 21.87 23.10
C ASN A 511 -16.16 22.31 23.08
N LEU A 512 -16.66 22.80 21.95
CA LEU A 512 -18.04 23.24 21.79
C LEU A 512 -18.98 22.06 21.55
N THR A 513 -20.23 22.24 21.96
CA THR A 513 -21.37 21.42 21.54
C THR A 513 -22.38 22.36 20.92
N LEU A 514 -22.73 22.13 19.65
CA LEU A 514 -23.68 22.97 18.93
C LEU A 514 -25.08 22.36 18.93
N THR A 515 -26.10 23.20 19.05
CA THR A 515 -27.48 22.82 18.75
C THR A 515 -27.63 22.54 17.25
N GLN A 516 -28.68 21.81 16.86
CA GLN A 516 -28.96 21.56 15.45
C GLN A 516 -29.15 22.86 14.67
N GLU A 517 -29.82 23.86 15.26
CA GLU A 517 -29.98 25.20 14.66
C GLU A 517 -28.63 25.91 14.45
N GLN A 518 -27.70 25.80 15.39
CA GLN A 518 -26.36 26.38 15.23
C GLN A 518 -25.58 25.68 14.11
N LYS A 519 -25.66 24.34 14.01
CA LYS A 519 -25.06 23.59 12.90
C LYS A 519 -25.67 23.98 11.55
N ASP A 520 -27.00 24.05 11.50
CA ASP A 520 -27.76 24.46 10.32
C ASP A 520 -27.65 25.96 10.04
N ASN A 521 -26.86 26.74 10.80
CA ASN A 521 -26.54 28.13 10.53
C ASN A 521 -25.06 28.38 10.20
N ASP A 522 -24.15 27.51 10.64
CA ASP A 522 -22.72 27.57 10.31
C ASP A 522 -22.45 27.30 8.81
N MET A 523 -21.75 28.21 8.14
CA MET A 523 -21.52 28.12 6.70
C MET A 523 -20.69 26.91 6.27
N ALA A 524 -19.68 26.50 7.05
CA ALA A 524 -18.83 25.36 6.70
C ALA A 524 -19.58 24.03 6.93
N LEU A 525 -20.37 23.92 8.01
CA LEU A 525 -21.22 22.76 8.25
C LEU A 525 -22.36 22.65 7.23
N LYS A 526 -22.98 23.77 6.81
CA LYS A 526 -23.92 23.80 5.68
C LYS A 526 -23.29 23.31 4.38
N CYS A 527 -22.09 23.79 4.06
CA CYS A 527 -21.36 23.36 2.87
C CYS A 527 -21.06 21.85 2.92
N LEU A 528 -20.56 21.34 4.06
CA LEU A 528 -20.36 19.91 4.26
C LEU A 528 -21.64 19.11 4.07
N LYS A 529 -22.74 19.53 4.69
CA LYS A 529 -24.05 18.86 4.58
C LYS A 529 -24.48 18.73 3.12
N SER A 530 -24.40 19.82 2.36
CA SER A 530 -24.70 19.84 0.93
C SER A 530 -23.84 18.87 0.12
N VAL A 531 -22.54 18.78 0.43
CA VAL A 531 -21.62 17.80 -0.19
C VAL A 531 -22.00 16.36 0.18
N MET A 532 -22.28 16.08 1.45
CA MET A 532 -22.64 14.74 1.93
C MET A 532 -24.00 14.27 1.37
N GLU A 533 -25.00 15.15 1.32
CA GLU A 533 -26.33 14.85 0.77
C GLU A 533 -26.26 14.53 -0.72
N LEU A 534 -25.51 15.31 -1.50
CA LEU A 534 -25.28 14.98 -2.91
C LEU A 534 -24.57 13.62 -3.04
N GLY A 535 -23.49 13.40 -2.28
CA GLY A 535 -22.74 12.16 -2.30
C GLY A 535 -23.62 10.94 -2.00
N GLY A 536 -24.49 11.04 -0.99
CA GLY A 536 -25.49 10.02 -0.66
C GLY A 536 -26.49 9.79 -1.79
N LYS A 537 -27.10 10.86 -2.31
CA LYS A 537 -28.06 10.78 -3.42
C LYS A 537 -27.48 10.10 -4.66
N VAL A 538 -26.27 10.49 -5.07
CA VAL A 538 -25.60 9.90 -6.24
C VAL A 538 -25.23 8.45 -5.96
N SER A 539 -24.76 8.12 -4.76
CA SER A 539 -24.46 6.74 -4.35
C SER A 539 -25.69 5.84 -4.42
N ASP A 540 -26.84 6.34 -3.96
CA ASP A 540 -28.12 5.63 -4.02
C ASP A 540 -28.57 5.41 -5.48
N GLN A 541 -28.44 6.43 -6.33
CA GLN A 541 -28.79 6.36 -7.75
C GLN A 541 -28.01 5.29 -8.51
N ILE A 542 -26.72 5.12 -8.21
CA ILE A 542 -25.86 4.15 -8.89
C ILE A 542 -25.72 2.82 -8.15
N SER A 543 -26.35 2.69 -6.97
CA SER A 543 -26.19 1.53 -6.08
C SER A 543 -26.51 0.20 -6.77
N GLN A 544 -27.52 0.16 -7.63
CA GLN A 544 -27.88 -1.03 -8.39
C GLN A 544 -26.74 -1.47 -9.33
N TYR A 545 -26.15 -0.54 -10.08
CA TYR A 545 -25.06 -0.84 -11.02
C TYR A 545 -23.78 -1.24 -10.29
N ASN A 546 -23.60 -0.80 -9.04
CA ASN A 546 -22.49 -1.26 -8.21
C ASN A 546 -22.58 -2.76 -7.90
N MET A 547 -23.79 -3.29 -7.69
CA MET A 547 -24.00 -4.71 -7.45
C MET A 547 -23.86 -5.51 -8.74
N ASP A 548 -24.41 -5.02 -9.86
CA ASP A 548 -24.19 -5.62 -11.18
C ASP A 548 -22.68 -5.76 -11.48
N VAL A 549 -21.90 -4.68 -11.33
CA VAL A 549 -20.45 -4.74 -11.56
C VAL A 549 -19.77 -5.73 -10.59
N ALA A 550 -20.10 -5.70 -9.30
CA ALA A 550 -19.49 -6.60 -8.33
C ALA A 550 -19.75 -8.08 -8.66
N GLU A 551 -20.97 -8.42 -9.06
CA GLU A 551 -21.34 -9.77 -9.51
C GLU A 551 -20.54 -10.17 -10.75
N LYS A 552 -20.57 -9.34 -11.80
CA LYS A 552 -19.99 -9.71 -13.10
C LYS A 552 -18.47 -9.74 -13.09
N GLU A 553 -17.80 -8.88 -12.32
CA GLU A 553 -16.35 -8.95 -12.11
C GLU A 553 -15.97 -10.23 -11.34
N ARG A 554 -16.77 -10.63 -10.35
CA ARG A 554 -16.56 -11.90 -9.65
C ARG A 554 -16.74 -13.09 -10.59
N LEU A 555 -17.78 -13.10 -11.42
CA LEU A 555 -18.02 -14.16 -12.41
C LEU A 555 -16.96 -14.17 -13.51
N LEU A 556 -16.43 -13.02 -13.91
CA LEU A 556 -15.31 -12.92 -14.84
C LEU A 556 -14.05 -13.56 -14.24
N CYS A 557 -13.73 -13.26 -12.99
CA CYS A 557 -12.64 -13.92 -12.27
C CYS A 557 -12.85 -15.44 -12.20
N GLU A 558 -14.06 -15.90 -11.87
CA GLU A 558 -14.40 -17.33 -11.86
C GLU A 558 -14.22 -17.98 -13.24
N ALA A 559 -14.65 -17.31 -14.31
CA ALA A 559 -14.48 -17.80 -15.68
C ALA A 559 -13.01 -17.90 -16.09
N ILE A 560 -12.16 -16.93 -15.69
CA ILE A 560 -10.71 -16.99 -15.91
C ILE A 560 -10.11 -18.22 -15.20
N LEU A 561 -10.44 -18.41 -13.92
CA LEU A 561 -9.94 -19.54 -13.13
C LEU A 561 -10.40 -20.90 -13.70
N GLU A 562 -11.66 -21.01 -14.13
CA GLU A 562 -12.18 -22.24 -14.76
C GLU A 562 -11.55 -22.50 -16.14
N MET A 563 -11.35 -21.45 -16.96
CA MET A 563 -10.76 -21.59 -18.29
C MET A 563 -9.28 -22.00 -18.22
N GLU A 564 -8.56 -21.53 -17.20
CA GLU A 564 -7.13 -21.71 -17.03
C GLU A 564 -6.79 -22.67 -15.87
N MET A 565 -7.69 -23.58 -15.52
CA MET A 565 -7.60 -24.39 -14.28
C MET A 565 -6.33 -25.25 -14.14
N ASP A 566 -5.64 -25.54 -15.25
CA ASP A 566 -4.37 -26.29 -15.27
C ASP A 566 -3.13 -25.40 -15.04
N GLN A 567 -3.32 -24.08 -14.94
CA GLN A 567 -2.26 -23.11 -14.65
C GLN A 567 -2.21 -22.75 -13.16
N PRO A 568 -1.03 -22.44 -12.61
CA PRO A 568 -0.93 -21.83 -11.29
C PRO A 568 -1.65 -20.48 -11.27
N HIS A 569 -2.50 -20.27 -10.27
CA HIS A 569 -3.21 -19.02 -10.06
C HIS A 569 -2.76 -18.35 -8.77
N TYR A 570 -2.76 -17.02 -8.77
CA TYR A 570 -2.54 -16.20 -7.59
C TYR A 570 -3.70 -15.22 -7.45
N SER A 571 -4.19 -15.00 -6.24
CA SER A 571 -5.24 -14.01 -6.01
C SER A 571 -4.67 -12.60 -6.03
N ASP A 572 -5.52 -11.62 -6.35
CA ASP A 572 -5.25 -10.22 -6.03
C ASP A 572 -4.82 -10.04 -4.58
N ALA A 573 -3.91 -9.09 -4.33
CA ALA A 573 -3.48 -8.70 -3.01
C ALA A 573 -4.65 -8.16 -2.16
N ASN A 574 -4.62 -8.46 -0.87
CA ASN A 574 -5.69 -8.13 0.08
C ASN A 574 -5.17 -7.99 1.53
N SER A 575 -3.95 -7.45 1.70
CA SER A 575 -3.27 -7.26 2.99
C SER A 575 -2.98 -8.55 3.78
N THR A 576 -2.84 -9.68 3.09
CA THR A 576 -2.45 -10.97 3.69
C THR A 576 -1.05 -11.36 3.25
N MET A 577 -0.39 -12.27 3.99
CA MET A 577 0.98 -12.68 3.66
C MET A 577 1.06 -13.36 2.30
N ARG A 578 1.92 -12.84 1.41
CA ARG A 578 2.23 -13.38 0.09
C ARG A 578 3.73 -13.52 -0.12
N LEU A 579 4.09 -14.36 -1.08
CA LEU A 579 5.45 -14.54 -1.59
C LEU A 579 5.44 -14.17 -3.07
N SER A 580 6.39 -13.34 -3.50
CA SER A 580 6.76 -13.17 -4.90
C SER A 580 8.19 -13.66 -5.10
N TYR A 581 8.49 -14.27 -6.24
CA TYR A 581 9.80 -14.86 -6.54
C TYR A 581 10.29 -14.47 -7.93
N GLY A 582 11.61 -14.49 -8.09
CA GLY A 582 12.28 -14.00 -9.29
C GLY A 582 13.79 -13.96 -9.07
N PHE A 583 14.45 -12.96 -9.62
CA PHE A 583 15.89 -12.80 -9.56
C PHE A 583 16.31 -11.34 -9.64
N VAL A 584 17.57 -11.08 -9.27
CA VAL A 584 18.22 -9.77 -9.41
C VAL A 584 18.46 -9.48 -10.88
N ASP A 585 17.95 -8.36 -11.38
CA ASP A 585 18.02 -8.05 -12.82
C ASP A 585 18.02 -6.55 -13.11
N ASP A 586 18.69 -6.19 -14.21
CA ASP A 586 18.60 -4.85 -14.78
C ASP A 586 17.33 -4.71 -15.62
N TYR A 587 17.06 -3.54 -16.18
CA TYR A 587 15.97 -3.38 -17.14
C TYR A 587 16.30 -2.31 -18.18
N THR A 588 15.56 -2.30 -19.28
CA THR A 588 15.68 -1.27 -20.31
C THR A 588 14.36 -0.53 -20.42
N SER A 589 14.39 0.76 -20.12
CA SER A 589 13.24 1.65 -20.28
C SER A 589 13.38 2.51 -21.53
N ALA A 590 12.40 3.37 -21.79
CA ALA A 590 12.50 4.39 -22.83
C ALA A 590 13.68 5.37 -22.60
N ALA A 591 14.17 5.49 -21.35
CA ALA A 591 15.34 6.30 -21.02
C ALA A 591 16.69 5.57 -21.25
N GLY A 592 16.65 4.30 -21.70
CA GLY A 592 17.82 3.47 -21.95
C GLY A 592 18.01 2.39 -20.88
N HIS A 593 19.17 1.74 -20.95
CA HIS A 593 19.55 0.66 -20.03
C HIS A 593 19.77 1.18 -18.61
N GLN A 594 19.16 0.50 -17.63
CA GLN A 594 19.23 0.82 -16.21
C GLN A 594 19.91 -0.31 -15.45
N ASN A 595 21.10 -0.07 -14.89
CA ASN A 595 21.83 -1.05 -14.10
C ASN A 595 21.00 -1.50 -12.86
N TYR A 596 21.24 -2.72 -12.38
CA TYR A 596 20.48 -3.33 -11.29
C TYR A 596 20.92 -2.92 -9.89
N PHE A 597 21.94 -2.08 -9.74
CA PHE A 597 22.38 -1.56 -8.45
C PHE A 597 22.87 -0.12 -8.54
N THR A 598 22.85 0.57 -7.40
CA THR A 598 23.45 1.90 -7.20
C THR A 598 24.61 1.83 -6.21
N THR A 599 25.46 2.86 -6.24
CA THR A 599 26.74 2.86 -5.52
C THR A 599 26.94 4.15 -4.73
N MET A 600 27.83 4.13 -3.73
CA MET A 600 28.16 5.33 -2.95
C MET A 600 28.62 6.53 -3.82
N PRO A 601 29.46 6.35 -4.85
CA PRO A 601 29.76 7.45 -5.79
C PRO A 601 28.50 8.11 -6.38
N SER A 602 27.50 7.32 -6.79
CA SER A 602 26.25 7.87 -7.35
C SER A 602 25.41 8.66 -6.34
N LEU A 603 25.53 8.36 -5.04
CA LEU A 603 24.91 9.15 -3.97
C LEU A 603 25.65 10.49 -3.82
N LEU A 604 26.99 10.48 -3.81
CA LEU A 604 27.80 11.69 -3.68
C LEU A 604 27.59 12.64 -4.88
N ASP A 605 27.37 12.12 -6.09
CA ASP A 605 26.99 12.91 -7.27
C ASP A 605 25.65 13.65 -7.08
N LYS A 606 24.68 13.02 -6.40
CA LYS A 606 23.42 13.68 -6.03
C LYS A 606 23.62 14.71 -4.92
N VAL A 607 24.41 14.38 -3.89
CA VAL A 607 24.75 15.32 -2.80
C VAL A 607 25.45 16.59 -3.34
N ALA A 608 26.27 16.47 -4.37
CA ALA A 608 26.90 17.62 -5.04
C ALA A 608 25.88 18.59 -5.66
N GLN A 609 24.66 18.13 -5.93
CA GLN A 609 23.56 18.93 -6.48
C GLN A 609 22.65 19.53 -5.40
N SER A 610 22.96 19.34 -4.11
CA SER A 610 22.14 19.78 -2.97
C SER A 610 21.92 21.30 -2.86
N GLY A 611 22.77 22.10 -3.52
CA GLY A 611 22.56 23.55 -3.65
C GLY A 611 21.38 23.93 -4.57
N ARG A 612 20.96 23.00 -5.43
CA ARG A 612 19.84 23.17 -6.37
C ARG A 612 18.62 22.34 -5.99
N ILE A 613 18.84 21.15 -5.41
CA ILE A 613 17.80 20.21 -5.02
C ILE A 613 17.93 19.96 -3.51
N ASP A 614 17.06 20.57 -2.71
CA ASP A 614 17.10 20.50 -1.24
C ASP A 614 17.03 19.06 -0.72
N GLU A 615 16.31 18.19 -1.43
CA GLU A 615 16.12 16.77 -1.10
C GLU A 615 17.38 15.90 -1.24
N TYR A 616 18.47 16.44 -1.80
CA TYR A 616 19.78 15.79 -1.85
C TYR A 616 20.74 16.26 -0.76
N LYS A 617 20.29 17.10 0.18
CA LYS A 617 21.09 17.46 1.35
C LYS A 617 21.22 16.28 2.31
N VAL A 618 22.42 16.11 2.85
CA VAL A 618 22.75 15.20 3.95
C VAL A 618 23.49 15.97 5.03
N GLU A 619 23.48 15.47 6.26
CA GLU A 619 24.19 16.09 7.37
C GLU A 619 25.71 16.08 7.11
N PRO A 620 26.47 17.09 7.60
CA PRO A 620 27.91 17.15 7.40
C PRO A 620 28.65 15.90 7.88
N GLU A 621 28.26 15.30 9.01
CA GLU A 621 28.87 14.08 9.50
C GLU A 621 28.59 12.86 8.61
N VAL A 622 27.41 12.80 7.99
CA VAL A 622 27.02 11.74 7.04
C VAL A 622 27.85 11.88 5.77
N LYS A 623 27.96 13.11 5.24
CA LYS A 623 28.79 13.41 4.08
C LYS A 623 30.25 13.01 4.32
N ALA A 624 30.82 13.41 5.44
CA ALA A 624 32.21 13.09 5.80
C ALA A 624 32.42 11.56 5.96
N LEU A 625 31.44 10.85 6.51
CA LEU A 625 31.47 9.39 6.61
C LEU A 625 31.54 8.73 5.22
N PHE A 626 30.77 9.22 4.26
CA PHE A 626 30.72 8.67 2.90
C PHE A 626 31.97 9.02 2.09
N GLU A 627 32.47 10.25 2.20
CA GLU A 627 33.69 10.70 1.52
C GLU A 627 34.96 9.98 2.00
N LYS A 628 34.96 9.46 3.24
CA LYS A 628 36.07 8.65 3.76
C LYS A 628 36.30 7.36 2.96
N GLY A 629 35.25 6.78 2.36
CA GLY A 629 35.35 5.56 1.54
C GLY A 629 35.71 4.28 2.29
N ASP A 630 35.67 4.28 3.63
CA ASP A 630 36.00 3.13 4.49
C ASP A 630 34.76 2.27 4.77
N PHE A 631 34.39 1.45 3.80
CA PHE A 631 33.19 0.60 3.86
C PHE A 631 33.41 -0.75 4.54
N GLY A 632 34.65 -1.07 4.94
CA GLY A 632 34.99 -2.30 5.68
C GLY A 632 34.42 -3.59 5.04
N PRO A 633 33.73 -4.44 5.83
CA PRO A 633 33.18 -5.71 5.33
C PRO A 633 31.90 -5.56 4.49
N TYR A 634 31.33 -4.35 4.39
CA TYR A 634 30.05 -4.11 3.73
C TYR A 634 30.18 -3.81 2.24
N LYS A 635 31.41 -3.57 1.75
CA LYS A 635 31.64 -3.39 0.32
C LYS A 635 31.36 -4.67 -0.47
N ASP A 636 31.00 -4.49 -1.72
CA ASP A 636 30.97 -5.58 -2.67
C ASP A 636 32.36 -6.19 -2.84
N LYS A 637 32.43 -7.52 -2.83
CA LYS A 637 33.71 -8.24 -2.85
C LYS A 637 34.37 -8.21 -4.24
N GLU A 638 33.58 -8.03 -5.31
CA GLU A 638 34.11 -7.98 -6.68
C GLU A 638 34.46 -6.56 -7.11
N SER A 639 33.55 -5.59 -6.95
CA SER A 639 33.83 -4.21 -7.37
C SER A 639 34.66 -3.44 -6.35
N GLY A 640 34.64 -3.85 -5.08
CA GLY A 640 35.23 -3.08 -3.98
C GLY A 640 34.42 -1.84 -3.59
N GLU A 641 33.30 -1.57 -4.27
CA GLU A 641 32.43 -0.43 -4.01
C GLU A 641 31.32 -0.78 -3.01
N MET A 642 30.78 0.23 -2.33
CA MET A 642 29.58 0.08 -1.52
C MET A 642 28.35 0.17 -2.42
N GLN A 643 27.65 -0.95 -2.58
CA GLN A 643 26.31 -0.98 -3.21
C GLN A 643 25.26 -0.48 -2.21
N LEU A 644 24.27 0.27 -2.68
CA LEU A 644 23.29 0.97 -1.84
C LEU A 644 21.88 0.39 -1.97
N CYS A 645 21.36 0.37 -3.19
CA CYS A 645 20.06 -0.19 -3.53
C CYS A 645 20.22 -1.12 -4.73
N PHE A 646 19.25 -2.01 -4.92
CA PHE A 646 19.26 -2.96 -6.03
C PHE A 646 17.85 -3.27 -6.55
N LEU A 647 17.82 -3.88 -7.73
CA LEU A 647 16.60 -4.27 -8.42
C LEU A 647 16.43 -5.78 -8.45
N THR A 648 15.18 -6.21 -8.33
CA THR A 648 14.74 -7.55 -8.68
C THR A 648 13.49 -7.47 -9.54
N ASN A 649 13.15 -8.53 -10.25
CA ASN A 649 11.87 -8.65 -10.94
C ASN A 649 10.76 -9.27 -10.07
N ASN A 650 10.85 -9.17 -8.73
CA ASN A 650 9.76 -9.57 -7.85
C ASN A 650 8.55 -8.64 -8.02
N ASP A 651 7.35 -9.21 -7.95
CA ASP A 651 6.06 -8.51 -8.02
C ASP A 651 5.68 -7.94 -6.65
N ILE A 652 5.57 -6.61 -6.59
CA ILE A 652 5.21 -5.88 -5.37
C ILE A 652 4.14 -4.83 -5.66
N THR A 653 3.46 -4.43 -4.59
CA THR A 653 2.58 -3.26 -4.50
C THR A 653 2.70 -2.65 -3.10
N GLY A 654 2.04 -1.52 -2.85
CA GLY A 654 1.95 -0.92 -1.52
C GLY A 654 1.54 -1.96 -0.46
N GLY A 655 2.18 -1.91 0.72
CA GLY A 655 2.10 -2.97 1.73
C GLY A 655 3.33 -3.89 1.77
N ASN A 656 4.06 -4.02 0.65
CA ASN A 656 5.38 -4.67 0.64
C ASN A 656 6.52 -3.79 1.16
N SER A 657 6.23 -2.55 1.52
CA SER A 657 7.21 -1.70 2.18
C SER A 657 7.72 -2.38 3.44
N GLY A 658 9.02 -2.61 3.53
CA GLY A 658 9.71 -3.30 4.61
C GLY A 658 9.75 -4.81 4.44
N SER A 659 9.22 -5.36 3.34
CA SER A 659 9.27 -6.79 3.05
C SER A 659 10.72 -7.26 2.95
N PRO A 660 11.10 -8.33 3.65
CA PRO A 660 12.41 -8.94 3.44
C PRO A 660 12.55 -9.52 2.03
N MET A 661 13.71 -9.26 1.44
CA MET A 661 14.17 -9.86 0.20
C MET A 661 15.20 -10.93 0.54
N PHE A 662 14.90 -12.18 0.21
CA PHE A 662 15.69 -13.35 0.56
C PHE A 662 16.38 -13.95 -0.66
N ASN A 663 17.62 -14.39 -0.49
CA ASN A 663 18.30 -15.22 -1.49
C ASN A 663 17.74 -16.66 -1.51
N GLY A 664 18.26 -17.51 -2.39
CA GLY A 664 17.83 -18.92 -2.52
C GLY A 664 17.96 -19.76 -1.25
N LYS A 665 18.74 -19.34 -0.25
CA LYS A 665 18.93 -20.03 1.04
C LYS A 665 17.99 -19.52 2.14
N GLY A 666 17.20 -18.48 1.88
CA GLY A 666 16.38 -17.82 2.91
C GLY A 666 17.17 -16.84 3.78
N GLU A 667 18.31 -16.35 3.31
CA GLU A 667 19.09 -15.32 4.00
C GLU A 667 18.69 -13.94 3.46
N LEU A 668 18.53 -12.97 4.36
CA LEU A 668 18.14 -11.61 4.06
C LEU A 668 19.26 -10.91 3.28
N ILE A 669 18.94 -10.39 2.10
CA ILE A 669 19.85 -9.61 1.25
C ILE A 669 19.40 -8.15 1.08
N GLY A 670 18.14 -7.83 1.43
CA GLY A 670 17.64 -6.46 1.39
C GLY A 670 16.22 -6.32 1.91
N LEU A 671 15.72 -5.08 1.89
CA LEU A 671 14.34 -4.74 2.23
C LEU A 671 13.69 -4.02 1.05
N ALA A 672 12.56 -4.53 0.55
CA ALA A 672 11.78 -3.86 -0.47
C ALA A 672 11.22 -2.55 0.08
N PHE A 673 11.27 -1.48 -0.71
CA PHE A 673 10.72 -0.17 -0.29
C PHE A 673 10.01 0.61 -1.40
N ASP A 674 10.21 0.26 -2.66
CA ASP A 674 9.59 0.98 -3.77
C ASP A 674 9.53 0.12 -5.04
N GLY A 675 8.72 0.55 -6.01
CA GLY A 675 8.71 0.06 -7.40
C GLY A 675 9.28 1.10 -8.36
N ASN A 676 9.58 0.71 -9.60
CA ASN A 676 10.06 1.64 -10.62
C ASN A 676 8.92 2.30 -11.42
N TRP A 677 9.17 3.53 -11.86
CA TRP A 677 8.23 4.40 -12.59
C TRP A 677 7.62 3.74 -13.83
N ASP A 678 8.45 3.02 -14.59
CA ASP A 678 8.07 2.39 -15.86
C ASP A 678 7.05 1.25 -15.68
N ALA A 679 6.78 0.84 -14.44
CA ALA A 679 5.90 -0.27 -14.11
C ALA A 679 4.80 0.08 -13.09
N LEU A 680 4.44 1.35 -12.95
CA LEU A 680 3.35 1.78 -12.04
C LEU A 680 1.95 1.22 -12.40
N SER A 681 1.83 0.52 -13.53
CA SER A 681 0.65 -0.29 -13.85
C SER A 681 0.61 -1.65 -13.12
N SER A 682 1.62 -2.02 -12.32
CA SER A 682 1.72 -3.32 -11.65
C SER A 682 0.55 -3.64 -10.74
N ASP A 683 -0.29 -2.70 -10.32
CA ASP A 683 -1.52 -3.07 -9.61
C ASP A 683 -2.58 -3.71 -10.53
N ILE A 684 -2.48 -3.51 -11.85
CA ILE A 684 -3.43 -3.97 -12.88
C ILE A 684 -2.79 -4.99 -13.83
N THR A 685 -1.53 -4.80 -14.22
CA THR A 685 -0.80 -5.68 -15.12
C THR A 685 0.70 -5.65 -14.81
N PHE A 686 1.30 -6.83 -14.75
CA PHE A 686 2.73 -6.99 -14.52
C PHE A 686 3.42 -7.12 -15.87
N THR A 687 4.58 -6.48 -15.99
CA THR A 687 5.37 -6.54 -17.21
C THR A 687 6.76 -7.01 -16.86
N GLN A 688 7.07 -8.26 -17.19
CA GLN A 688 8.34 -8.88 -16.83
C GLN A 688 9.57 -8.06 -17.24
N ASP A 689 9.52 -7.40 -18.39
CA ASP A 689 10.63 -6.64 -18.94
C ASP A 689 10.83 -5.26 -18.28
N LEU A 690 9.81 -4.72 -17.60
CA LEU A 690 9.81 -3.37 -17.03
C LEU A 690 9.66 -3.34 -15.51
N THR A 691 8.86 -4.25 -14.94
CA THR A 691 8.54 -4.27 -13.51
C THR A 691 9.76 -4.65 -12.68
N ARG A 692 10.17 -3.74 -11.80
CA ARG A 692 11.27 -3.94 -10.86
C ARG A 692 10.85 -3.51 -9.44
N CYS A 693 11.13 -4.40 -8.49
CA CYS A 693 11.13 -4.12 -7.07
C CYS A 693 12.46 -3.50 -6.68
N ILE A 694 12.42 -2.35 -6.00
CA ILE A 694 13.58 -1.61 -5.49
C ILE A 694 13.79 -2.01 -4.03
N GLY A 695 14.96 -2.59 -3.76
CA GLY A 695 15.41 -2.99 -2.42
C GLY A 695 16.56 -2.12 -1.92
N VAL A 696 16.58 -1.81 -0.62
CA VAL A 696 17.78 -1.32 0.05
C VAL A 696 18.68 -2.52 0.35
N ASP A 697 19.97 -2.42 0.00
CA ASP A 697 20.95 -3.47 0.26
C ASP A 697 21.16 -3.62 1.78
N ILE A 698 21.07 -4.86 2.28
CA ILE A 698 21.24 -5.12 3.71
C ILE A 698 22.64 -4.73 4.22
N ARG A 699 23.66 -4.76 3.35
CA ARG A 699 25.01 -4.27 3.66
C ARG A 699 25.00 -2.77 3.92
N TYR A 700 24.20 -2.00 3.17
CA TYR A 700 24.03 -0.56 3.40
C TYR A 700 23.33 -0.26 4.73
N VAL A 701 22.27 -1.01 5.03
CA VAL A 701 21.59 -0.95 6.34
C VAL A 701 22.57 -1.21 7.48
N LEU A 702 23.32 -2.31 7.42
CA LEU A 702 24.30 -2.68 8.45
C LEU A 702 25.45 -1.66 8.56
N TYR A 703 25.94 -1.12 7.43
CA TYR A 703 26.94 -0.07 7.42
C TYR A 703 26.46 1.19 8.16
N ILE A 704 25.21 1.59 7.98
CA ILE A 704 24.66 2.75 8.69
C ILE A 704 24.46 2.45 10.18
N ILE A 705 24.04 1.25 10.56
CA ILE A 705 23.95 0.83 11.98
C ILE A 705 25.33 0.83 12.65
N ASP A 706 26.34 0.29 11.96
CA ASP A 706 27.71 0.17 12.47
C ASP A 706 28.43 1.52 12.50
N ARG A 707 28.55 2.21 11.35
CA ARG A 707 29.48 3.34 11.20
C ARG A 707 28.90 4.69 11.56
N TRP A 708 27.70 5.00 11.10
CA TRP A 708 27.00 6.22 11.51
C TRP A 708 26.42 6.04 12.92
N GLY A 709 25.69 4.94 13.10
CA GLY A 709 25.00 4.59 14.32
C GLY A 709 25.92 4.28 15.49
N LYS A 710 27.11 3.71 15.23
CA LYS A 710 28.04 3.21 16.28
C LYS A 710 27.33 2.24 17.22
N ALA A 711 26.45 1.40 16.68
CA ALA A 711 25.57 0.52 17.44
C ALA A 711 26.08 -0.93 17.39
N GLU A 712 27.30 -1.15 17.87
CA GLU A 712 27.95 -2.48 17.87
C GLU A 712 27.09 -3.57 18.52
N ARG A 713 26.34 -3.23 19.58
CA ARG A 713 25.39 -4.15 20.22
C ARG A 713 24.41 -4.76 19.23
N LEU A 714 23.90 -3.96 18.28
CA LEU A 714 22.91 -4.42 17.32
C LEU A 714 23.55 -5.32 16.27
N ILE A 715 24.76 -4.98 15.81
CA ILE A 715 25.53 -5.81 14.88
C ILE A 715 25.82 -7.20 15.48
N GLN A 716 26.21 -7.25 16.75
CA GLN A 716 26.43 -8.51 17.47
C GLN A 716 25.13 -9.30 17.66
N GLU A 717 24.03 -8.63 18.01
CA GLU A 717 22.73 -9.27 18.21
C GLU A 717 22.17 -9.89 16.91
N ILE A 718 22.39 -9.22 15.77
CA ILE A 718 22.01 -9.71 14.43
C ILE A 718 22.92 -10.89 13.99
N GLY A 719 24.11 -11.02 14.57
CA GLY A 719 25.11 -12.00 14.14
C GLY A 719 25.79 -11.64 12.81
N ALA A 720 25.88 -10.34 12.50
CA ALA A 720 26.54 -9.84 11.29
C ALA A 720 28.06 -9.63 11.47
N ARG A 721 28.59 -9.87 12.67
CA ARG A 721 30.02 -9.86 12.97
C ARG A 721 30.37 -10.76 14.15
#